data_AF-A0A497ANA3-F1
#
_entry.id   AF-A0A497ANA3-F1
#
_cell.length_a   1.000
_cell.length_b   1.000
_cell.length_c   1.000
_cell.angle_alpha   90.00
_cell.angle_beta   90.00
_cell.angle_gamma   90.00
#
_symmetry.space_group_name_H-M   'P 1'
#
loop_
_entity.id
_entity.type
_entity.pdbx_description
1 polymer ?
#
loop_
_entity_poly.entity_id
_entity_poly.type
_entity_poly.pdbx_seq_one_letter_code
_entity_poly.pdbx_strand_id
1 'polypeptide(L)'
;TSGFENFKVGTDDSDAFSITLPSTNDARWIDGLETLCVGTSGDEWRIMSSKLDSPITPTNFTMKQQTTYGSDTIQPTKVNDVILYTDMVSRRVREFTFSDSLQKYTSPDLTALAEHITEGGITSVAYQKNPDPILWGTRGGRMLLSQTYEREQNVVAWSKHPMGWTEIDSSEVDWDTSAVADGYYPTLRELTASEIPTKPSAPTIADGTTTVSDATELQAMNGANSYILDSNSDLSDVTWTPITGFSGTLDGDGHTISNLEISSVSASQQGLFGTVGDGFKCKDVNFNNCSISTTSSRSDVGILVGLSTGTDVAILLSNIHLTNCSVSMEDGSDSVGILCGNLEDIDELEIYNCSATDCSVTGAFQVGGLIGVIKTKTGPTNEMYITDCFVENLTMANTEGYPQWDTAYQMGGFIALPYNRGVGVGEPFINFHSCYSTGTITVDGGFDIGGFCSSTGGNFRFISCYSDVDIVVDMIDTWVGYDLSVVGGFTAVDTCYDIYIDCHSAGDITVTNATEYDTNLIGGFCGLTAFTEITSYLRCYSAGNISITSTHSDSQANGIGGFIGELRSWAYVTGADVNSIDTITRCWSESDISISVPTANYAYQIGGFIGTVVISKSSSYVESAEIKNCYTWSDIDIENSAEKVGGFIGLVTIQSQDSLTIDNCYIAQTDTKYGSGVTDNISRLTGSDINAHIGLISGTGNSTATDTFWDIETSGITTTPENGAAGQETSWMMQPDNYTDAGWDLDTIWDLSVISVINYIQMDAEGEVSSVAVIPGMPDIKEDEVWCAVLRNVGGTPTRFIERMWPRVFPTQSDCRFVDCGVFYDGEPATVISGLSHLNGQPVSILADGAVFDDQTVTDGAITLPKAASKVAVGLPYRYRLQPMRIDVSAGKGGSHTMVKKIGRFFISFFKTLGSRYGIENNMYDINWRNEEDYDSPPALFTGEKDLNFDGGFSPDDPILITGEKPLPCTIRAIIVDTDFVD
;
A
#
# COMPACT_ATOMS: atom_id res chain seq x y z
N THR A 1 56.53 -4.44 11.95
CA THR A 1 55.50 -3.49 12.41
C THR A 1 54.99 -3.95 13.78
N SER A 2 55.32 -3.24 14.87
CA SER A 2 55.03 -3.67 16.26
C SER A 2 54.03 -2.77 17.00
N GLY A 3 53.34 -1.87 16.30
CA GLY A 3 52.30 -1.01 16.88
C GLY A 3 51.12 -0.91 15.92
N PHE A 4 50.11 -1.77 16.11
CA PHE A 4 48.87 -1.75 15.32
C PHE A 4 48.09 -0.43 15.45
N GLU A 5 48.27 0.28 16.57
CA GLU A 5 47.62 1.57 16.86
C GLU A 5 48.46 2.79 16.45
N ASN A 6 49.66 2.58 15.90
CA ASN A 6 50.54 3.69 15.51
C ASN A 6 50.36 4.06 14.03
N PHE A 7 49.51 5.04 13.77
CA PHE A 7 49.22 5.56 12.43
C PHE A 7 50.14 6.70 11.98
N LYS A 8 51.25 6.95 12.67
CA LYS A 8 52.19 8.02 12.29
C LYS A 8 52.89 7.67 10.97
N VAL A 9 52.64 8.47 9.94
CA VAL A 9 53.26 8.28 8.62
C VAL A 9 54.77 8.49 8.68
N GLY A 10 55.52 7.62 8.00
CA GLY A 10 56.97 7.71 7.89
C GLY A 10 57.50 7.13 6.59
N THR A 11 58.81 6.96 6.50
CA THR A 11 59.52 6.54 5.28
C THR A 11 60.20 5.19 5.41
N ASP A 12 60.34 4.66 6.63
CA ASP A 12 60.91 3.35 6.84
C ASP A 12 59.91 2.28 6.39
N ASP A 13 60.40 1.12 5.94
CA ASP A 13 59.54 0.05 5.42
C ASP A 13 58.52 -0.49 6.45
N SER A 14 58.72 -0.18 7.73
CA SER A 14 57.83 -0.54 8.84
C SER A 14 56.92 0.58 9.35
N ASP A 15 56.99 1.77 8.74
CA ASP A 15 56.15 2.91 9.14
C ASP A 15 54.75 2.81 8.55
N ALA A 16 53.79 3.49 9.17
CA ALA A 16 52.48 3.67 8.57
C ALA A 16 52.58 4.55 7.31
N PHE A 17 51.62 4.43 6.40
CA PHE A 17 51.55 5.24 5.20
C PHE A 17 50.10 5.46 4.78
N SER A 18 49.87 6.56 4.08
CA SER A 18 48.58 6.92 3.51
C SER A 18 48.68 6.89 1.99
N ILE A 19 47.69 6.30 1.35
CA ILE A 19 47.60 6.20 -0.11
C ILE A 19 46.35 6.97 -0.53
N THR A 20 46.51 7.92 -1.45
CA THR A 20 45.39 8.60 -2.10
C THR A 20 45.24 8.03 -3.50
N LEU A 21 44.08 7.42 -3.79
CA LEU A 21 43.74 7.00 -5.14
C LEU A 21 43.53 8.24 -6.03
N PRO A 22 43.92 8.22 -7.31
CA PRO A 22 43.69 9.32 -8.23
C PRO A 22 42.24 9.29 -8.76
N SER A 23 41.28 9.32 -7.84
CA SER A 23 39.83 9.28 -8.08
C SER A 23 39.15 10.19 -7.05
N THR A 24 38.00 10.76 -7.41
CA THR A 24 37.13 11.52 -6.49
C THR A 24 36.11 10.63 -5.79
N ASN A 25 36.12 9.33 -6.09
CA ASN A 25 35.16 8.35 -5.57
C ASN A 25 35.53 7.89 -4.16
N ASP A 26 34.51 7.71 -3.32
CA ASP A 26 34.68 7.25 -1.95
C ASP A 26 35.07 5.76 -1.92
N ALA A 27 36.04 5.39 -1.08
CA ALA A 27 36.40 4.00 -0.87
C ALA A 27 35.25 3.26 -0.15
N ARG A 28 34.83 2.11 -0.71
CA ARG A 28 33.69 1.32 -0.22
C ARG A 28 34.14 0.03 0.44
N TRP A 29 35.13 -0.64 -0.14
CA TRP A 29 35.69 -1.86 0.42
C TRP A 29 37.16 -2.02 0.05
N ILE A 30 37.88 -2.79 0.87
CA ILE A 30 39.25 -3.19 0.63
C ILE A 30 39.41 -4.67 0.98
N ASP A 31 40.01 -5.44 0.07
CA ASP A 31 40.28 -6.85 0.28
C ASP A 31 41.55 -7.29 -0.48
N GLY A 32 42.13 -8.42 -0.09
CA GLY A 32 43.38 -8.93 -0.64
C GLY A 32 43.18 -10.13 -1.56
N LEU A 33 43.66 -10.02 -2.80
CA LEU A 33 43.97 -11.15 -3.69
C LEU A 33 45.50 -11.32 -3.75
N GLU A 34 46.08 -11.59 -4.92
CA GLU A 34 47.54 -11.46 -5.11
C GLU A 34 48.02 -10.00 -4.90
N THR A 35 47.10 -9.06 -5.06
CA THR A 35 47.29 -7.63 -4.85
C THR A 35 46.24 -7.11 -3.89
N LEU A 36 46.48 -5.95 -3.29
CA LEU A 36 45.46 -5.26 -2.50
C LEU A 36 44.46 -4.63 -3.46
N CYS A 37 43.18 -4.98 -3.34
CA CYS A 37 42.10 -4.53 -4.21
C CYS A 37 41.22 -3.54 -3.43
N VAL A 38 40.82 -2.46 -4.09
CA VAL A 38 39.97 -1.42 -3.50
C VAL A 38 38.82 -1.15 -4.44
N GLY A 39 37.58 -1.28 -3.96
CA GLY A 39 36.39 -0.79 -4.64
C GLY A 39 36.00 0.58 -4.10
N THR A 40 35.61 1.46 -5.01
CA THR A 40 35.08 2.79 -4.68
C THR A 40 33.64 2.92 -5.18
N SER A 41 32.99 4.06 -4.94
CA SER A 41 31.66 4.35 -5.49
C SER A 41 31.60 4.32 -7.02
N GLY A 42 32.71 4.45 -7.76
CA GLY A 42 32.69 4.52 -9.23
C GLY A 42 33.75 3.69 -9.96
N ASP A 43 34.73 3.13 -9.27
CA ASP A 43 35.82 2.37 -9.88
C ASP A 43 36.47 1.34 -8.95
N GLU A 44 37.13 0.34 -9.55
CA GLU A 44 37.87 -0.68 -8.81
C GLU A 44 39.36 -0.63 -9.16
N TRP A 45 40.20 -0.71 -8.14
CA TRP A 45 41.64 -0.50 -8.21
C TRP A 45 42.40 -1.71 -7.69
N ARG A 46 43.60 -1.92 -8.26
CA ARG A 46 44.61 -2.79 -7.67
C ARG A 46 45.81 -1.97 -7.20
N ILE A 47 46.31 -2.32 -6.03
CA ILE A 47 47.47 -1.72 -5.37
C ILE A 47 48.49 -2.84 -5.15
N MET A 48 49.70 -2.63 -5.65
CA MET A 48 50.79 -3.60 -5.60
C MET A 48 52.13 -2.89 -5.45
N SER A 49 53.21 -3.60 -5.13
CA SER A 49 54.54 -3.01 -5.16
C SER A 49 55.00 -2.70 -6.59
N SER A 50 55.94 -1.77 -6.75
CA SER A 50 56.43 -1.39 -8.09
C SER A 50 57.30 -2.47 -8.75
N LYS A 51 57.68 -3.52 -8.00
CA LYS A 51 58.46 -4.66 -8.45
C LYS A 51 57.77 -5.95 -8.03
N LEU A 52 57.70 -6.93 -8.92
CA LEU A 52 57.19 -8.27 -8.62
C LEU A 52 57.91 -8.85 -7.37
N ASP A 53 57.17 -9.54 -6.52
CA ASP A 53 57.65 -10.20 -5.29
C ASP A 53 58.34 -9.29 -4.27
N SER A 54 58.10 -7.97 -4.33
CA SER A 54 58.59 -7.01 -3.32
C SER A 54 57.46 -6.61 -2.37
N PRO A 55 57.75 -6.33 -1.08
CA PRO A 55 56.73 -5.85 -0.16
C PRO A 55 56.22 -4.47 -0.58
N ILE A 56 54.96 -4.19 -0.24
CA ILE A 56 54.40 -2.84 -0.26
C ILE A 56 55.01 -2.08 0.92
N THR A 57 55.63 -0.94 0.65
CA THR A 57 56.21 -0.05 1.68
C THR A 57 55.83 1.39 1.39
N PRO A 58 55.99 2.34 2.33
CA PRO A 58 55.63 3.74 2.12
C PRO A 58 56.25 4.37 0.86
N THR A 59 57.38 3.84 0.39
CA THR A 59 58.09 4.32 -0.81
C THR A 59 58.00 3.38 -2.03
N ASN A 60 57.33 2.23 -1.92
CA ASN A 60 57.30 1.20 -2.98
C ASN A 60 55.89 0.64 -3.20
N PHE A 61 55.06 1.39 -3.93
CA PHE A 61 53.75 0.94 -4.39
C PHE A 61 53.38 1.54 -5.76
N THR A 62 52.45 0.89 -6.45
CA THR A 62 51.82 1.33 -7.69
C THR A 62 50.34 1.01 -7.63
N MET A 63 49.53 1.87 -8.22
CA MET A 63 48.07 1.75 -8.24
C MET A 63 47.61 1.78 -9.69
N LYS A 64 46.72 0.87 -10.06
CA LYS A 64 46.13 0.84 -11.40
C LYS A 64 44.64 0.59 -11.30
N GLN A 65 43.85 1.44 -11.92
CA GLN A 65 42.43 1.21 -12.13
C GLN A 65 42.24 -0.03 -13.00
N GLN A 66 41.27 -0.88 -12.65
CA GLN A 66 40.97 -2.12 -13.35
C GLN A 66 39.64 -2.01 -14.11
N THR A 67 38.62 -1.49 -13.43
CA THR A 67 37.24 -1.31 -13.92
C THR A 67 36.64 0.01 -13.42
N THR A 68 35.48 0.39 -13.99
CA THR A 68 34.75 1.65 -13.75
C THR A 68 33.28 1.36 -13.38
N TYR A 69 33.00 0.21 -12.75
CA TYR A 69 31.61 -0.18 -12.49
C TYR A 69 31.07 0.47 -11.22
N GLY A 70 31.94 0.71 -10.25
CA GLY A 70 31.53 1.22 -8.95
C GLY A 70 30.96 0.11 -8.08
N SER A 71 31.13 0.28 -6.79
CA SER A 71 30.73 -0.67 -5.76
C SER A 71 29.80 -0.02 -4.75
N ASP A 72 28.87 -0.80 -4.22
CA ASP A 72 28.10 -0.42 -3.04
C ASP A 72 28.92 -0.64 -1.74
N THR A 73 28.38 -0.19 -0.62
CA THR A 73 28.89 -0.34 0.75
C THR A 73 28.75 -1.73 1.35
N ILE A 74 28.09 -2.65 0.64
CA ILE A 74 27.95 -4.04 1.07
C ILE A 74 29.33 -4.70 1.06
N GLN A 75 29.70 -5.33 2.18
CA GLN A 75 30.99 -6.01 2.30
C GLN A 75 31.10 -7.10 1.23
N PRO A 76 32.08 -7.01 0.32
CA PRO A 76 32.25 -8.02 -0.71
C PRO A 76 32.73 -9.34 -0.09
N THR A 77 32.48 -10.43 -0.81
CA THR A 77 32.88 -11.76 -0.36
C THR A 77 33.99 -12.31 -1.25
N LYS A 78 35.13 -12.61 -0.65
CA LYS A 78 36.20 -13.35 -1.32
C LYS A 78 35.84 -14.83 -1.45
N VAL A 79 35.84 -15.30 -2.69
CA VAL A 79 35.61 -16.71 -3.05
C VAL A 79 36.80 -17.18 -3.86
N ASN A 80 37.56 -18.15 -3.36
CA ASN A 80 38.80 -18.62 -4.01
C ASN A 80 39.76 -17.47 -4.35
N ASP A 81 40.02 -17.25 -5.64
CA ASP A 81 40.89 -16.23 -6.23
C ASP A 81 40.14 -15.01 -6.77
N VAL A 82 38.85 -14.86 -6.44
CA VAL A 82 38.00 -13.74 -6.87
C VAL A 82 37.36 -13.01 -5.69
N ILE A 83 36.89 -11.79 -5.95
CA ILE A 83 36.05 -11.01 -5.03
C ILE A 83 34.67 -10.84 -5.68
N LEU A 84 33.63 -11.32 -5.03
CA LEU A 84 32.25 -11.05 -5.43
C LEU A 84 31.79 -9.78 -4.73
N TYR A 85 31.37 -8.78 -5.51
CA TYR A 85 30.93 -7.48 -4.99
C TYR A 85 29.64 -7.04 -5.67
N THR A 86 28.85 -6.22 -4.99
CA THR A 86 27.65 -5.60 -5.55
C THR A 86 28.00 -4.27 -6.21
N ASP A 87 27.41 -3.99 -7.36
CA ASP A 87 27.62 -2.72 -8.07
C ASP A 87 27.01 -1.52 -7.34
N MET A 88 27.34 -0.30 -7.77
CA MET A 88 26.95 0.95 -7.08
C MET A 88 25.45 1.10 -6.79
N VAL A 89 24.58 0.55 -7.64
CA VAL A 89 23.12 0.61 -7.50
C VAL A 89 22.53 -0.66 -6.87
N SER A 90 23.41 -1.56 -6.40
CA SER A 90 23.08 -2.81 -5.72
C SER A 90 22.23 -3.78 -6.57
N ARG A 91 22.27 -3.67 -7.90
CA ARG A 91 21.44 -4.48 -8.81
C ARG A 91 22.17 -5.67 -9.39
N ARG A 92 23.50 -5.65 -9.42
CA ARG A 92 24.32 -6.69 -10.05
C ARG A 92 25.35 -7.21 -9.07
N VAL A 93 25.52 -8.53 -9.05
CA VAL A 93 26.68 -9.16 -8.43
C VAL A 93 27.76 -9.32 -9.50
N ARG A 94 28.93 -8.75 -9.22
CA ARG A 94 30.09 -8.76 -10.12
C ARG A 94 31.21 -9.61 -9.56
N GLU A 95 31.89 -10.32 -10.46
CA GLU A 95 33.04 -11.14 -10.12
C GLU A 95 34.34 -10.42 -10.46
N PHE A 96 35.03 -9.86 -9.47
CA PHE A 96 36.34 -9.24 -9.68
C PHE A 96 37.43 -10.33 -9.80
N THR A 97 37.86 -10.61 -11.04
CA THR A 97 38.79 -11.69 -11.38
C THR A 97 39.94 -11.20 -12.25
N PHE A 98 41.13 -11.79 -12.10
CA PHE A 98 42.25 -11.50 -12.99
C PHE A 98 42.05 -12.16 -14.36
N SER A 99 42.36 -11.44 -15.43
CA SER A 99 42.36 -11.93 -16.80
C SER A 99 43.79 -11.98 -17.34
N ASP A 100 44.30 -13.20 -17.57
CA ASP A 100 45.65 -13.40 -18.11
C ASP A 100 45.83 -12.79 -19.51
N SER A 101 44.79 -12.81 -20.34
CA SER A 101 44.84 -12.26 -21.69
C SER A 101 44.92 -10.74 -21.70
N LEU A 102 44.21 -10.08 -20.79
CA LEU A 102 44.19 -8.62 -20.67
C LEU A 102 45.24 -8.08 -19.68
N GLN A 103 45.87 -8.95 -18.89
CA GLN A 103 46.82 -8.60 -17.82
C GLN A 103 46.24 -7.59 -16.80
N LYS A 104 44.91 -7.67 -16.58
CA LYS A 104 44.14 -6.80 -15.67
C LYS A 104 42.99 -7.56 -15.02
N TYR A 105 42.47 -7.04 -13.91
CA TYR A 105 41.23 -7.53 -13.35
C TYR A 105 40.04 -7.06 -14.22
N THR A 106 39.05 -7.94 -14.37
CA THR A 106 37.77 -7.72 -15.04
C THR A 106 36.64 -8.04 -14.08
N SER A 107 35.44 -7.50 -14.33
CA SER A 107 34.26 -7.70 -13.48
C SER A 107 33.02 -8.13 -14.27
N PRO A 108 32.98 -9.37 -14.81
CA PRO A 108 31.77 -9.90 -15.42
C PRO A 108 30.57 -9.85 -14.48
N ASP A 109 29.39 -9.65 -15.05
CA ASP A 109 28.11 -9.59 -14.35
C ASP A 109 27.53 -11.01 -14.20
N LEU A 110 27.42 -11.49 -12.96
CA LEU A 110 26.86 -12.81 -12.63
C LEU A 110 25.33 -12.81 -12.57
N THR A 111 24.69 -11.65 -12.72
CA THR A 111 23.24 -11.47 -12.72
C THR A 111 22.68 -11.26 -14.14
N ALA A 112 23.53 -11.19 -15.16
CA ALA A 112 23.14 -10.86 -16.55
C ALA A 112 22.03 -11.76 -17.13
N LEU A 113 21.94 -13.02 -16.71
CA LEU A 113 20.91 -13.96 -17.18
C LEU A 113 19.63 -13.95 -16.31
N ALA A 114 19.63 -13.20 -15.21
CA ALA A 114 18.57 -13.19 -14.21
C ALA A 114 18.38 -11.80 -13.56
N GLU A 115 18.40 -10.72 -14.35
CA GLU A 115 18.31 -9.33 -13.86
C GLU A 115 17.04 -9.03 -13.03
N HIS A 116 15.97 -9.80 -13.26
CA HIS A 116 14.70 -9.73 -12.53
C HIS A 116 14.78 -10.27 -11.08
N ILE A 117 15.77 -11.11 -10.76
CA ILE A 117 15.87 -11.72 -9.42
C ILE A 117 16.32 -10.68 -8.39
N THR A 118 17.22 -9.78 -8.77
CA THR A 118 17.78 -8.73 -7.90
C THR A 118 16.97 -7.43 -7.93
N GLU A 119 15.71 -7.48 -8.38
CA GLU A 119 14.80 -6.33 -8.37
C GLU A 119 14.68 -5.64 -7.01
N GLY A 120 14.61 -4.31 -6.89
CA GLY A 120 14.68 -3.67 -5.56
C GLY A 120 16.04 -3.70 -4.83
N GLY A 121 17.10 -4.26 -5.41
CA GLY A 121 18.48 -4.12 -4.93
C GLY A 121 18.89 -5.11 -3.84
N ILE A 122 20.14 -5.57 -3.86
CA ILE A 122 20.74 -6.45 -2.85
C ILE A 122 21.08 -5.59 -1.61
N THR A 123 20.80 -6.08 -0.42
CA THR A 123 21.02 -5.36 0.85
C THR A 123 22.06 -6.01 1.75
N SER A 124 22.29 -7.32 1.61
CA SER A 124 23.36 -8.03 2.31
C SER A 124 23.76 -9.28 1.54
N VAL A 125 24.97 -9.80 1.78
CA VAL A 125 25.46 -11.06 1.22
C VAL A 125 26.20 -11.89 2.26
N ALA A 126 26.13 -13.22 2.13
CA ALA A 126 26.90 -14.16 2.95
C ALA A 126 27.23 -15.42 2.15
N TYR A 127 28.43 -15.97 2.31
CA TYR A 127 28.91 -17.06 1.47
C TYR A 127 29.05 -18.38 2.23
N GLN A 128 28.33 -19.38 1.77
CA GLN A 128 28.41 -20.77 2.19
C GLN A 128 29.42 -21.52 1.31
N LYS A 129 30.41 -22.17 1.92
CA LYS A 129 31.43 -22.95 1.20
C LYS A 129 31.06 -24.42 1.10
N ASN A 130 30.48 -24.97 2.17
CA ASN A 130 30.20 -26.40 2.29
C ASN A 130 28.70 -26.65 2.51
N PRO A 131 28.12 -27.72 1.92
CA PRO A 131 28.77 -28.67 1.01
C PRO A 131 28.95 -28.12 -0.41
N ASP A 132 28.11 -27.19 -0.83
CA ASP A 132 28.17 -26.53 -2.15
C ASP A 132 28.41 -25.03 -1.98
N PRO A 133 29.14 -24.39 -2.91
CA PRO A 133 29.40 -22.97 -2.87
C PRO A 133 28.16 -22.16 -3.24
N ILE A 134 27.58 -21.47 -2.25
CA ILE A 134 26.36 -20.66 -2.41
C ILE A 134 26.60 -19.26 -1.84
N LEU A 135 26.40 -18.24 -2.66
CA LEU A 135 26.27 -16.85 -2.22
C LEU A 135 24.81 -16.58 -1.87
N TRP A 136 24.53 -16.42 -0.58
CA TRP A 136 23.25 -15.95 -0.08
C TRP A 136 23.20 -14.43 -0.12
N GLY A 137 22.02 -13.87 -0.35
CA GLY A 137 21.82 -12.43 -0.22
C GLY A 137 20.38 -12.05 0.07
N THR A 138 20.18 -10.90 0.69
CA THR A 138 18.86 -10.31 0.90
C THR A 138 18.60 -9.20 -0.11
N ARG A 139 17.33 -8.95 -0.41
CA ARG A 139 16.89 -7.97 -1.42
C ARG A 139 15.96 -6.90 -0.81
N GLY A 140 15.87 -5.73 -1.41
CA GLY A 140 14.74 -4.81 -1.20
C GLY A 140 13.41 -5.52 -1.48
N GLY A 141 12.42 -5.30 -0.61
CA GLY A 141 11.23 -6.17 -0.49
C GLY A 141 11.44 -7.42 0.39
N ARG A 142 12.55 -7.50 1.15
CA ARG A 142 12.81 -8.49 2.21
C ARG A 142 12.73 -9.97 1.78
N MET A 143 13.14 -10.28 0.56
CA MET A 143 13.26 -11.64 -0.01
C MET A 143 14.67 -12.20 0.17
N LEU A 144 14.80 -13.52 0.44
CA LEU A 144 16.08 -14.22 0.42
C LEU A 144 16.40 -14.74 -0.99
N LEU A 145 17.65 -14.54 -1.40
CA LEU A 145 18.21 -14.97 -2.67
C LEU A 145 19.37 -15.93 -2.42
N SER A 146 19.55 -16.88 -3.35
CA SER A 146 20.77 -17.69 -3.41
C SER A 146 21.33 -17.71 -4.81
N GLN A 147 22.64 -17.61 -4.94
CA GLN A 147 23.38 -17.90 -6.15
C GLN A 147 24.29 -19.09 -5.90
N THR A 148 24.00 -20.23 -6.55
CA THR A 148 24.97 -21.32 -6.63
C THR A 148 26.10 -20.88 -7.55
N TYR A 149 27.32 -20.83 -7.03
CA TYR A 149 28.48 -20.27 -7.71
C TYR A 149 29.64 -21.26 -7.67
N GLU A 150 29.82 -22.00 -8.76
CA GLU A 150 30.97 -22.90 -8.96
C GLU A 150 31.69 -22.53 -10.25
N ARG A 151 32.75 -21.73 -10.08
CA ARG A 151 33.54 -21.16 -11.17
C ARG A 151 34.25 -22.22 -12.00
N GLU A 152 34.79 -23.28 -11.39
CA GLU A 152 35.54 -24.31 -12.13
C GLU A 152 34.65 -25.08 -13.10
N GLN A 153 33.36 -25.18 -12.79
CA GLN A 153 32.36 -25.84 -13.61
C GLN A 153 31.54 -24.86 -14.45
N ASN A 154 31.84 -23.55 -14.36
CA ASN A 154 31.09 -22.48 -15.00
C ASN A 154 29.59 -22.50 -14.65
N VAL A 155 29.28 -22.77 -13.37
CA VAL A 155 27.92 -22.83 -12.85
C VAL A 155 27.60 -21.54 -12.10
N VAL A 156 26.60 -20.82 -12.61
CA VAL A 156 25.99 -19.65 -11.96
C VAL A 156 24.49 -19.83 -12.07
N ALA A 157 23.83 -20.08 -10.94
CA ALA A 157 22.37 -20.31 -10.90
C ALA A 157 21.75 -19.53 -9.76
N TRP A 158 20.77 -18.68 -10.08
CA TRP A 158 20.03 -17.87 -9.12
C TRP A 158 18.74 -18.55 -8.71
N SER A 159 18.34 -18.37 -7.46
CA SER A 159 17.04 -18.82 -6.93
C SER A 159 16.51 -17.81 -5.91
N LYS A 160 15.18 -17.65 -5.90
CA LYS A 160 14.44 -16.91 -4.86
C LYS A 160 13.97 -17.90 -3.81
N HIS A 161 13.94 -17.46 -2.55
CA HIS A 161 13.45 -18.24 -1.40
C HIS A 161 12.34 -17.43 -0.71
N PRO A 162 11.08 -17.52 -1.20
CA PRO A 162 9.95 -16.97 -0.48
C PRO A 162 9.79 -17.73 0.83
N MET A 163 9.83 -17.01 1.95
CA MET A 163 9.70 -17.61 3.30
C MET A 163 8.28 -17.47 3.86
N GLY A 164 7.32 -17.00 3.06
CA GLY A 164 5.90 -16.96 3.38
C GLY A 164 5.16 -18.19 2.87
N TRP A 165 4.05 -18.55 3.52
CA TRP A 165 3.15 -19.58 3.01
C TRP A 165 2.14 -18.94 2.06
N THR A 166 2.22 -19.31 0.78
CA THR A 166 1.15 -19.08 -0.20
C THR A 166 0.64 -20.46 -0.59
N GLU A 167 -0.65 -20.72 -0.41
CA GLU A 167 -1.27 -21.88 -1.03
C GLU A 167 -1.23 -21.67 -2.54
N ILE A 168 -0.36 -22.39 -3.25
CA ILE A 168 -0.42 -22.49 -4.70
C ILE A 168 -1.22 -23.76 -4.99
N ASP A 169 -2.53 -23.64 -5.23
CA ASP A 169 -3.22 -24.74 -5.89
C ASP A 169 -2.74 -24.81 -7.35
N SER A 170 -2.35 -26.02 -7.78
CA SER A 170 -1.89 -26.30 -9.14
C SER A 170 -3.04 -26.55 -10.14
N SER A 171 -4.28 -26.22 -9.76
CA SER A 171 -5.52 -26.39 -10.55
C SER A 171 -6.08 -25.10 -11.13
N GLU A 172 -5.42 -23.97 -10.94
CA GLU A 172 -5.80 -22.67 -11.49
C GLU A 172 -4.66 -22.02 -12.29
N VAL A 173 -4.17 -22.63 -13.36
CA VAL A 173 -4.95 -22.68 -14.60
C VAL A 173 -6.17 -23.57 -14.52
N ASP A 174 -7.32 -22.89 -14.47
CA ASP A 174 -8.68 -23.35 -14.17
C ASP A 174 -9.01 -24.78 -14.66
N TRP A 175 -9.47 -25.62 -13.72
CA TRP A 175 -10.45 -26.68 -14.00
C TRP A 175 -11.34 -27.05 -12.78
N ASP A 176 -12.27 -26.18 -12.40
CA ASP A 176 -13.65 -26.55 -11.94
C ASP A 176 -13.85 -27.43 -10.66
N THR A 177 -14.29 -26.73 -9.59
CA THR A 177 -15.25 -27.03 -8.51
C THR A 177 -15.34 -28.43 -7.86
N SER A 178 -14.99 -28.51 -6.57
CA SER A 178 -15.82 -29.14 -5.52
C SER A 178 -15.19 -29.07 -4.11
N ALA A 179 -15.26 -27.90 -3.48
CA ALA A 179 -15.31 -27.77 -2.03
C ALA A 179 -16.33 -26.67 -1.72
N VAL A 180 -17.34 -26.98 -0.91
CA VAL A 180 -18.39 -26.02 -0.57
C VAL A 180 -17.74 -24.91 0.26
N ALA A 181 -17.78 -23.69 -0.27
CA ALA A 181 -17.23 -22.46 0.30
C ALA A 181 -17.84 -22.13 1.66
N ASP A 182 -17.02 -21.57 2.56
CA ASP A 182 -17.50 -20.52 3.45
C ASP A 182 -17.72 -19.29 2.56
N GLY A 183 -18.97 -18.86 2.47
CA GLY A 183 -19.47 -18.04 1.38
C GLY A 183 -19.34 -16.54 1.62
N TYR A 184 -18.62 -15.84 0.74
CA TYR A 184 -18.76 -14.38 0.60
C TYR A 184 -20.00 -14.05 -0.22
N TYR A 185 -20.65 -12.95 0.13
CA TYR A 185 -21.74 -12.40 -0.67
C TYR A 185 -21.17 -11.71 -1.92
N PRO A 186 -21.96 -11.58 -2.99
CA PRO A 186 -21.72 -10.68 -4.11
C PRO A 186 -20.90 -9.44 -3.81
N THR A 187 -19.82 -9.26 -4.58
CA THR A 187 -19.11 -8.01 -4.70
C THR A 187 -19.56 -7.27 -5.95
N LEU A 188 -19.17 -6.01 -6.06
CA LEU A 188 -19.57 -5.15 -7.15
C LEU A 188 -18.56 -5.23 -8.29
N ARG A 189 -19.05 -5.27 -9.53
CA ARG A 189 -18.17 -5.34 -10.69
C ARG A 189 -17.28 -4.10 -10.81
N GLU A 190 -16.10 -4.30 -11.36
CA GLU A 190 -15.23 -3.22 -11.80
C GLU A 190 -15.96 -2.25 -12.74
N LEU A 191 -15.60 -0.97 -12.65
CA LEU A 191 -16.05 0.01 -13.63
C LEU A 191 -15.33 -0.23 -14.96
N THR A 192 -16.08 -0.11 -16.05
CA THR A 192 -15.50 -0.11 -17.39
C THR A 192 -14.78 1.21 -17.65
N ALA A 193 -13.81 1.22 -18.57
CA ALA A 193 -13.13 2.45 -18.99
C ALA A 193 -14.07 3.52 -19.59
N SER A 194 -15.30 3.14 -19.99
CA SER A 194 -16.33 4.11 -20.42
C SER A 194 -17.14 4.72 -19.28
N GLU A 195 -17.14 4.08 -18.11
CA GLU A 195 -17.78 4.59 -16.89
C GLU A 195 -16.84 5.54 -16.11
N ILE A 196 -15.52 5.41 -16.30
CA ILE A 196 -14.51 6.28 -15.70
C ILE A 196 -14.16 7.42 -16.69
N PRO A 197 -14.31 8.69 -16.31
CA PRO A 197 -13.85 9.80 -17.14
C PRO A 197 -12.35 9.69 -17.45
N THR A 198 -11.94 10.08 -18.66
CA THR A 198 -10.53 9.95 -19.06
C THR A 198 -9.64 10.87 -18.24
N LYS A 199 -8.57 10.29 -17.67
CA LYS A 199 -7.53 11.04 -16.97
C LYS A 199 -6.89 12.11 -17.87
N PRO A 200 -6.77 13.37 -17.41
CA PRO A 200 -6.12 14.43 -18.17
C PRO A 200 -4.61 14.19 -18.31
N SER A 201 -4.03 14.69 -19.40
CA SER A 201 -2.58 14.66 -19.63
C SER A 201 -1.86 15.77 -18.88
N ALA A 202 -0.56 15.60 -18.63
CA ALA A 202 0.27 16.63 -17.99
C ALA A 202 0.21 18.00 -18.71
N PRO A 203 0.13 19.13 -17.99
CA PRO A 203 0.21 20.48 -18.55
C PRO A 203 1.52 20.69 -19.31
N THR A 204 1.46 21.42 -20.42
CA THR A 204 2.68 21.89 -21.11
C THR A 204 3.10 23.26 -20.59
N ILE A 205 4.12 23.30 -19.72
CA ILE A 205 4.73 24.54 -19.21
C ILE A 205 6.10 24.72 -19.85
N ALA A 206 6.30 25.86 -20.53
CA ALA A 206 7.56 26.20 -21.18
C ALA A 206 8.69 26.45 -20.16
N ASP A 207 9.92 26.14 -20.55
CA ASP A 207 11.09 26.30 -19.69
C ASP A 207 11.35 27.76 -19.30
N GLY A 208 11.99 27.93 -18.15
CA GLY A 208 12.45 29.22 -17.67
C GLY A 208 13.51 29.86 -18.60
N THR A 209 13.57 31.20 -18.65
CA THR A 209 14.48 31.91 -19.59
C THR A 209 15.59 32.71 -18.92
N THR A 210 15.38 33.13 -17.67
CA THR A 210 16.32 33.94 -16.89
C THR A 210 16.90 33.09 -15.77
N THR A 211 18.20 32.86 -15.79
CA THR A 211 18.86 32.03 -14.77
C THR A 211 18.82 32.68 -13.38
N VAL A 212 18.58 31.85 -12.36
CA VAL A 212 18.67 32.18 -10.93
C VAL A 212 19.62 31.16 -10.29
N SER A 213 20.74 31.63 -9.77
CA SER A 213 21.82 30.77 -9.25
C SER A 213 21.99 30.78 -7.74
N ASP A 214 21.31 31.67 -7.02
CA ASP A 214 21.37 31.72 -5.57
C ASP A 214 20.12 32.35 -4.94
N ALA A 215 20.04 32.28 -3.61
CA ALA A 215 18.91 32.82 -2.85
C ALA A 215 18.75 34.34 -2.97
N THR A 216 19.82 35.10 -3.27
CA THR A 216 19.74 36.55 -3.49
C THR A 216 19.06 36.85 -4.83
N GLU A 217 19.44 36.11 -5.88
CA GLU A 217 18.81 36.21 -7.19
C GLU A 217 17.35 35.73 -7.15
N LEU A 218 17.06 34.68 -6.38
CA LEU A 218 15.71 34.19 -6.13
C LEU A 218 14.84 35.28 -5.45
N GLN A 219 15.36 35.93 -4.41
CA GLN A 219 14.68 37.03 -3.71
C GLN A 219 14.47 38.26 -4.60
N ALA A 220 15.28 38.45 -5.64
CA ALA A 220 15.19 39.56 -6.58
C ALA A 220 14.16 39.35 -7.69
N MET A 221 13.59 38.13 -7.83
CA MET A 221 12.55 37.85 -8.81
C MET A 221 11.36 38.80 -8.65
N ASN A 222 10.91 39.36 -9.76
CA ASN A 222 9.71 40.20 -9.82
C ASN A 222 9.09 40.19 -11.23
N GLY A 223 7.81 40.56 -11.31
CA GLY A 223 7.08 40.78 -12.56
C GLY A 223 6.54 39.52 -13.24
N ALA A 224 6.26 39.63 -14.55
CA ALA A 224 5.75 38.58 -15.43
C ALA A 224 6.86 37.84 -16.21
N ASN A 225 8.10 37.90 -15.72
CA ASN A 225 9.26 37.29 -16.35
C ASN A 225 9.30 35.77 -16.09
N SER A 226 10.11 35.06 -16.87
CA SER A 226 10.28 33.61 -16.77
C SER A 226 11.70 33.29 -16.29
N TYR A 227 11.81 32.51 -15.21
CA TYR A 227 13.06 32.20 -14.50
C TYR A 227 13.31 30.70 -14.47
N ILE A 228 14.59 30.30 -14.51
CA ILE A 228 15.05 28.90 -14.37
C ILE A 228 16.11 28.83 -13.28
N LEU A 229 15.99 27.87 -12.35
CA LEU A 229 17.06 27.56 -11.41
C LEU A 229 18.17 26.79 -12.12
N ASP A 230 19.44 27.14 -11.87
CA ASP A 230 20.59 26.33 -12.37
C ASP A 230 21.30 25.55 -11.26
N SER A 231 20.81 25.69 -10.03
CA SER A 231 21.37 25.09 -8.83
C SER A 231 20.35 25.10 -7.68
N ASN A 232 20.59 24.24 -6.68
CA ASN A 232 19.80 24.24 -5.45
C ASN A 232 20.00 25.55 -4.68
N SER A 233 18.93 26.09 -4.11
CA SER A 233 18.93 27.34 -3.34
C SER A 233 18.66 27.07 -1.86
N ASP A 234 19.65 27.34 -1.00
CA ASP A 234 19.51 27.26 0.47
C ASP A 234 19.22 28.67 1.03
N LEU A 235 18.10 28.82 1.73
CA LEU A 235 17.60 30.10 2.24
C LEU A 235 17.92 30.33 3.73
N SER A 236 18.67 29.44 4.39
CA SER A 236 18.95 29.51 5.84
C SER A 236 19.61 30.82 6.32
N ASP A 237 20.41 31.47 5.47
CA ASP A 237 21.08 32.74 5.78
C ASP A 237 20.36 33.98 5.21
N VAL A 238 19.16 33.81 4.64
CA VAL A 238 18.39 34.88 3.99
C VAL A 238 17.13 35.18 4.79
N THR A 239 16.98 36.43 5.22
CA THR A 239 15.70 36.93 5.72
C THR A 239 14.74 37.10 4.55
N TRP A 240 13.88 36.11 4.34
CA TRP A 240 12.97 36.10 3.20
C TRP A 240 11.88 37.17 3.33
N THR A 241 11.66 37.90 2.24
CA THR A 241 10.49 38.77 2.07
C THR A 241 9.62 38.17 0.96
N PRO A 242 8.36 37.78 1.24
CA PRO A 242 7.51 37.15 0.24
C PRO A 242 7.43 37.95 -1.06
N ILE A 243 7.59 37.28 -2.20
CA ILE A 243 7.47 37.92 -3.51
C ILE A 243 5.99 38.18 -3.80
N THR A 244 5.62 39.41 -4.15
CA THR A 244 4.22 39.80 -4.36
C THR A 244 3.94 40.18 -5.80
N GLY A 245 2.75 39.81 -6.30
CA GLY A 245 2.27 40.12 -7.64
C GLY A 245 3.02 39.40 -8.75
N PHE A 246 3.57 38.22 -8.47
CA PHE A 246 4.30 37.44 -9.46
C PHE A 246 3.32 36.72 -10.40
N SER A 247 3.48 36.95 -11.70
CA SER A 247 2.58 36.40 -12.74
C SER A 247 3.36 35.71 -13.86
N GLY A 248 4.60 35.33 -13.54
CA GLY A 248 5.58 34.79 -14.46
C GLY A 248 5.71 33.27 -14.36
N THR A 249 6.86 32.75 -14.79
CA THR A 249 7.18 31.31 -14.69
C THR A 249 8.38 31.11 -13.78
N LEU A 250 8.27 30.18 -12.83
CA LEU A 250 9.40 29.62 -12.09
C LEU A 250 9.59 28.16 -12.53
N ASP A 251 10.68 27.91 -13.25
CA ASP A 251 11.14 26.58 -13.62
C ASP A 251 12.25 26.15 -12.67
N GLY A 252 12.03 25.08 -11.92
CA GLY A 252 13.01 24.56 -10.98
C GLY A 252 14.11 23.72 -11.65
N ASP A 253 13.93 23.24 -12.89
CA ASP A 253 14.84 22.30 -13.56
C ASP A 253 15.25 21.09 -12.68
N GLY A 254 14.35 20.66 -11.79
CA GLY A 254 14.56 19.58 -10.81
C GLY A 254 15.30 20.00 -9.53
N HIS A 255 15.67 21.27 -9.38
CA HIS A 255 16.41 21.77 -8.21
C HIS A 255 15.55 21.95 -6.96
N THR A 256 16.23 22.00 -5.82
CA THR A 256 15.61 22.15 -4.50
C THR A 256 15.79 23.55 -3.93
N ILE A 257 14.70 24.14 -3.45
CA ILE A 257 14.67 25.29 -2.54
C ILE A 257 14.57 24.75 -1.12
N SER A 258 15.56 25.02 -0.27
CA SER A 258 15.61 24.49 1.10
C SER A 258 15.65 25.58 2.16
N ASN A 259 15.20 25.24 3.37
CA ASN A 259 15.37 26.07 4.57
C ASN A 259 14.75 27.47 4.43
N LEU A 260 13.66 27.61 3.64
CA LEU A 260 12.85 28.82 3.67
C LEU A 260 12.24 28.94 5.07
N GLU A 261 12.61 29.97 5.81
CA GLU A 261 12.00 30.28 7.10
C GLU A 261 11.31 31.64 7.04
N ILE A 262 10.01 31.66 7.33
CA ILE A 262 9.25 32.89 7.52
C ILE A 262 8.67 32.86 8.93
N SER A 263 9.29 33.61 9.83
CA SER A 263 8.83 33.79 11.21
C SER A 263 8.62 35.29 11.50
N SER A 264 7.42 35.67 11.94
CA SER A 264 7.00 37.02 12.36
C SER A 264 6.84 38.12 11.28
N VAL A 265 5.65 38.23 10.69
CA VAL A 265 5.28 39.39 9.84
C VAL A 265 3.81 39.81 10.03
N SER A 266 3.55 41.11 9.92
CA SER A 266 2.21 41.72 9.95
C SER A 266 1.43 41.61 8.63
N ALA A 267 1.91 40.77 7.70
CA ALA A 267 1.36 40.63 6.36
C ALA A 267 0.48 39.38 6.29
N SER A 268 -0.65 39.50 5.61
CA SER A 268 -1.68 38.47 5.55
C SER A 268 -1.45 37.41 4.46
N GLN A 269 -0.36 37.47 3.69
CA GLN A 269 -0.11 36.52 2.61
C GLN A 269 1.34 36.03 2.65
N GLN A 270 1.54 34.75 2.92
CA GLN A 270 2.87 34.16 3.17
C GLN A 270 3.18 33.00 2.23
N GLY A 271 4.46 32.91 1.85
CA GLY A 271 5.01 31.89 0.97
C GLY A 271 6.31 32.35 0.32
N LEU A 272 6.90 31.50 -0.52
CA LEU A 272 7.91 31.92 -1.48
C LEU A 272 7.35 33.10 -2.30
N PHE A 273 6.13 32.91 -2.80
CA PHE A 273 5.27 33.96 -3.33
C PHE A 273 4.17 34.28 -2.32
N GLY A 274 4.22 35.48 -1.74
CA GLY A 274 3.11 35.97 -0.92
C GLY A 274 1.86 36.13 -1.78
N THR A 275 1.99 36.78 -2.95
CA THR A 275 0.88 36.85 -3.91
C THR A 275 1.30 36.54 -5.34
N VAL A 276 0.42 35.82 -6.04
CA VAL A 276 0.55 35.52 -7.47
C VAL A 276 -0.58 36.16 -8.27
N GLY A 277 -0.34 36.42 -9.55
CA GLY A 277 -1.32 36.98 -10.50
C GLY A 277 -1.64 36.04 -11.65
N ASP A 278 -2.50 36.50 -12.57
CA ASP A 278 -2.89 35.77 -13.77
C ASP A 278 -1.69 35.35 -14.64
N GLY A 279 -1.65 34.07 -15.01
CA GLY A 279 -0.58 33.48 -15.81
C GLY A 279 0.60 32.93 -15.01
N PHE A 280 0.47 32.82 -13.68
CA PHE A 280 1.48 32.21 -12.83
C PHE A 280 1.70 30.74 -13.20
N LYS A 281 2.97 30.36 -13.38
CA LYS A 281 3.37 28.98 -13.66
C LYS A 281 4.54 28.59 -12.79
N CYS A 282 4.50 27.37 -12.28
CA CYS A 282 5.63 26.80 -11.56
C CYS A 282 5.79 25.33 -11.93
N LYS A 283 7.03 24.90 -12.21
CA LYS A 283 7.31 23.50 -12.51
C LYS A 283 8.64 23.01 -11.95
N ASP A 284 8.75 21.69 -11.81
CA ASP A 284 10.00 20.96 -11.61
C ASP A 284 10.83 21.48 -10.42
N VAL A 285 10.18 21.83 -9.30
CA VAL A 285 10.85 22.40 -8.12
C VAL A 285 10.53 21.62 -6.85
N ASN A 286 11.57 21.34 -6.07
CA ASN A 286 11.44 20.66 -4.78
C ASN A 286 11.57 21.67 -3.63
N PHE A 287 10.77 21.53 -2.59
CA PHE A 287 10.90 22.26 -1.33
C PHE A 287 11.27 21.28 -0.22
N ASN A 288 12.34 21.58 0.52
CA ASN A 288 12.79 20.71 1.61
C ASN A 288 13.08 21.51 2.87
N ASN A 289 12.53 21.06 4.00
CA ASN A 289 12.75 21.71 5.30
C ASN A 289 12.37 23.20 5.28
N CYS A 290 11.25 23.53 4.63
CA CYS A 290 10.72 24.89 4.58
C CYS A 290 9.63 25.07 5.63
N SER A 291 9.68 26.17 6.38
CA SER A 291 8.78 26.43 7.50
C SER A 291 8.21 27.85 7.48
N ILE A 292 6.90 27.96 7.66
CA ILE A 292 6.22 29.24 7.87
C ILE A 292 5.50 29.20 9.21
N SER A 293 5.80 30.20 10.05
CA SER A 293 5.12 30.42 11.33
C SER A 293 4.68 31.88 11.44
N THR A 294 3.37 32.09 11.63
CA THR A 294 2.79 33.44 11.68
C THR A 294 1.79 33.58 12.82
N THR A 295 1.71 34.82 13.34
CA THR A 295 0.78 35.24 14.39
C THR A 295 -0.23 36.27 13.85
N SER A 296 -0.42 36.34 12.53
CA SER A 296 -1.26 37.35 11.88
C SER A 296 -2.72 36.88 11.88
N SER A 297 -3.62 37.72 12.40
CA SER A 297 -5.04 37.41 12.60
C SER A 297 -5.87 37.09 11.33
N ARG A 298 -5.28 37.22 10.14
CA ARG A 298 -5.87 36.77 8.87
C ARG A 298 -4.73 36.47 7.92
N SER A 299 -4.57 35.21 7.56
CA SER A 299 -3.41 34.79 6.78
C SER A 299 -3.75 33.72 5.74
N ASP A 300 -3.43 34.02 4.48
CA ASP A 300 -3.40 33.07 3.38
C ASP A 300 -1.96 32.53 3.26
N VAL A 301 -1.75 31.24 3.54
CA VAL A 301 -0.40 30.69 3.73
C VAL A 301 -0.21 29.39 2.96
N GLY A 302 0.87 29.34 2.19
CA GLY A 302 1.46 28.11 1.67
C GLY A 302 2.93 28.31 1.33
N ILE A 303 3.73 27.24 1.35
CA ILE A 303 5.18 27.32 1.12
C ILE A 303 5.47 27.91 -0.27
N LEU A 304 4.68 27.54 -1.29
CA LEU A 304 4.81 28.12 -2.63
C LEU A 304 4.00 29.41 -2.77
N VAL A 305 2.67 29.33 -2.55
CA VAL A 305 1.74 30.45 -2.78
C VAL A 305 0.92 30.73 -1.54
N GLY A 306 0.94 31.99 -1.09
CA GLY A 306 -0.02 32.50 -0.10
C GLY A 306 -1.40 32.73 -0.71
N LEU A 307 -1.52 33.70 -1.61
CA LEU A 307 -2.79 34.13 -2.23
C LEU A 307 -2.66 34.37 -3.74
N SER A 308 -3.64 33.94 -4.54
CA SER A 308 -3.79 34.46 -5.91
C SER A 308 -4.64 35.74 -5.96
N THR A 309 -4.28 36.65 -6.86
CA THR A 309 -4.93 37.97 -7.00
C THR A 309 -5.25 38.27 -8.46
N GLY A 310 -6.46 38.75 -8.73
CA GLY A 310 -6.92 39.04 -10.09
C GLY A 310 -8.44 38.93 -10.21
N THR A 311 -8.95 38.80 -11.43
CA THR A 311 -10.38 38.55 -11.71
C THR A 311 -10.63 37.35 -12.61
N ASP A 312 -9.60 36.88 -13.33
CA ASP A 312 -9.62 35.74 -14.24
C ASP A 312 -8.25 35.08 -14.17
N VAL A 313 -7.94 34.43 -13.04
CA VAL A 313 -6.57 33.96 -12.77
C VAL A 313 -6.36 32.57 -13.38
N ALA A 314 -5.35 32.44 -14.24
CA ALA A 314 -4.83 31.16 -14.70
C ALA A 314 -3.58 30.73 -13.89
N ILE A 315 -3.56 29.51 -13.36
CA ILE A 315 -2.43 28.93 -12.63
C ILE A 315 -2.10 27.52 -13.16
N LEU A 316 -0.82 27.28 -13.47
CA LEU A 316 -0.32 25.94 -13.83
C LEU A 316 0.82 25.52 -12.91
N LEU A 317 0.64 24.44 -12.16
CA LEU A 317 1.63 23.85 -11.26
C LEU A 317 1.92 22.42 -11.71
N SER A 318 3.19 22.06 -11.86
CA SER A 318 3.56 20.71 -12.32
C SER A 318 4.83 20.20 -11.64
N ASN A 319 4.83 18.96 -11.15
CA ASN A 319 6.05 18.32 -10.62
C ASN A 319 6.70 19.13 -9.48
N ILE A 320 5.89 19.48 -8.47
CA ILE A 320 6.30 20.25 -7.29
C ILE A 320 6.19 19.37 -6.05
N HIS A 321 7.29 19.16 -5.34
CA HIS A 321 7.33 18.23 -4.21
C HIS A 321 7.83 18.91 -2.94
N LEU A 322 7.09 18.76 -1.84
CA LEU A 322 7.43 19.26 -0.53
C LEU A 322 7.80 18.09 0.39
N THR A 323 8.92 18.20 1.10
CA THR A 323 9.35 17.17 2.07
C THR A 323 9.83 17.82 3.34
N ASN A 324 9.40 17.29 4.49
CA ASN A 324 9.74 17.84 5.82
C ASN A 324 9.38 19.32 5.98
N CYS A 325 8.31 19.79 5.33
CA CYS A 325 7.89 21.18 5.40
C CYS A 325 6.80 21.37 6.47
N SER A 326 6.73 22.55 7.07
CA SER A 326 5.75 22.84 8.12
C SER A 326 5.11 24.21 7.97
N VAL A 327 3.79 24.29 8.13
CA VAL A 327 3.08 25.56 8.31
C VAL A 327 2.36 25.53 9.66
N SER A 328 2.60 26.55 10.49
CA SER A 328 2.01 26.63 11.82
C SER A 328 1.47 28.03 12.10
N MET A 329 0.19 28.13 12.42
CA MET A 329 -0.49 29.39 12.70
C MET A 329 -0.87 29.50 14.17
N GLU A 330 -0.54 30.64 14.80
CA GLU A 330 -0.82 30.87 16.22
C GLU A 330 -2.14 31.64 16.48
N ASP A 331 -2.68 32.36 15.49
CA ASP A 331 -3.91 33.17 15.61
C ASP A 331 -4.48 33.49 14.22
N GLY A 332 -5.80 33.37 13.99
CA GLY A 332 -6.45 34.06 12.86
C GLY A 332 -7.56 33.34 12.08
N SER A 333 -8.08 34.06 11.09
CA SER A 333 -8.98 33.55 10.05
C SER A 333 -8.15 33.15 8.83
N ASP A 334 -7.75 31.88 8.78
CA ASP A 334 -6.66 31.44 7.91
C ASP A 334 -7.12 30.52 6.80
N SER A 335 -6.53 30.68 5.61
CA SER A 335 -6.59 29.73 4.50
C SER A 335 -5.21 29.14 4.31
N VAL A 336 -5.03 27.90 4.76
CA VAL A 336 -3.71 27.28 4.94
C VAL A 336 -3.63 26.00 4.16
N GLY A 337 -2.59 25.86 3.34
CA GLY A 337 -2.18 24.59 2.76
C GLY A 337 -0.67 24.53 2.64
N ILE A 338 -0.07 23.34 2.69
CA ILE A 338 1.40 23.27 2.66
C ILE A 338 1.98 23.79 1.33
N LEU A 339 1.31 23.52 0.20
CA LEU A 339 1.72 24.03 -1.11
C LEU A 339 1.12 25.41 -1.37
N CYS A 340 -0.21 25.53 -1.30
CA CYS A 340 -0.96 26.75 -1.61
C CYS A 340 -1.97 27.09 -0.50
N GLY A 341 -2.02 28.36 -0.10
CA GLY A 341 -3.01 28.88 0.85
C GLY A 341 -4.39 29.08 0.22
N ASN A 342 -4.59 30.21 -0.45
CA ASN A 342 -5.89 30.61 -1.03
C ASN A 342 -5.75 30.93 -2.52
N LEU A 343 -6.38 30.10 -3.36
CA LEU A 343 -6.47 30.31 -4.79
C LEU A 343 -7.83 30.94 -5.12
N GLU A 344 -7.87 32.26 -5.22
CA GLU A 344 -9.06 33.08 -5.44
C GLU A 344 -9.20 33.59 -6.90
N ASP A 345 -10.47 33.68 -7.35
CA ASP A 345 -10.91 34.13 -8.67
C ASP A 345 -10.27 33.37 -9.84
N ILE A 346 -10.18 32.06 -9.67
CA ILE A 346 -9.60 31.12 -10.63
C ILE A 346 -10.52 30.93 -11.85
N ASP A 347 -9.94 31.07 -13.04
CA ASP A 347 -10.58 30.76 -14.33
C ASP A 347 -10.04 29.47 -14.96
N GLU A 348 -8.75 29.21 -14.75
CA GLU A 348 -8.03 28.03 -15.25
C GLU A 348 -7.04 27.56 -14.18
N LEU A 349 -7.05 26.28 -13.88
CA LEU A 349 -6.19 25.66 -12.88
C LEU A 349 -5.83 24.25 -13.32
N GLU A 350 -4.53 24.02 -13.48
CA GLU A 350 -3.97 22.68 -13.59
C GLU A 350 -2.89 22.50 -12.52
N ILE A 351 -3.09 21.53 -11.63
CA ILE A 351 -2.08 21.08 -10.66
C ILE A 351 -1.81 19.61 -10.97
N TYR A 352 -0.58 19.31 -11.36
CA TYR A 352 -0.20 18.00 -11.88
C TYR A 352 1.02 17.44 -11.17
N ASN A 353 0.97 16.17 -10.74
CA ASN A 353 2.10 15.47 -10.13
C ASN A 353 2.77 16.27 -8.98
N CYS A 354 1.96 16.87 -8.09
CA CYS A 354 2.47 17.65 -6.96
C CYS A 354 2.26 16.90 -5.66
N SER A 355 3.21 16.97 -4.72
CA SER A 355 3.09 16.21 -3.47
C SER A 355 3.64 16.89 -2.24
N ALA A 356 3.18 16.41 -1.08
CA ALA A 356 3.71 16.76 0.22
C ALA A 356 3.92 15.48 1.06
N THR A 357 5.14 15.22 1.50
CA THR A 357 5.50 14.03 2.28
C THR A 357 6.17 14.43 3.59
N ASP A 358 5.78 13.79 4.70
CA ASP A 358 6.32 14.07 6.04
C ASP A 358 6.16 15.56 6.44
N CYS A 359 5.04 16.17 6.05
CA CYS A 359 4.74 17.57 6.29
C CYS A 359 3.75 17.76 7.45
N SER A 360 3.76 18.94 8.06
CA SER A 360 2.80 19.29 9.12
C SER A 360 2.08 20.60 8.86
N VAL A 361 0.77 20.64 9.09
CA VAL A 361 -0.05 21.84 8.90
C VAL A 361 -0.92 22.10 10.14
N THR A 362 -0.80 23.29 10.71
CA THR A 362 -1.64 23.75 11.82
C THR A 362 -2.29 25.09 11.48
N GLY A 363 -3.62 25.18 11.64
CA GLY A 363 -4.38 26.40 11.33
C GLY A 363 -5.74 26.50 12.05
N ALA A 364 -6.45 27.62 11.86
CA ALA A 364 -7.61 27.97 12.68
C ALA A 364 -8.94 28.16 11.92
N PHE A 365 -9.01 28.00 10.59
CA PHE A 365 -10.29 28.11 9.87
C PHE A 365 -10.38 27.17 8.67
N GLN A 366 -9.68 27.46 7.57
CA GLN A 366 -9.68 26.66 6.34
C GLN A 366 -8.31 26.02 6.15
N VAL A 367 -8.15 24.79 6.62
CA VAL A 367 -6.85 24.10 6.69
C VAL A 367 -6.87 22.86 5.82
N GLY A 368 -6.06 22.86 4.77
CA GLY A 368 -5.89 21.71 3.88
C GLY A 368 -4.49 21.14 3.97
N GLY A 369 -4.33 19.84 3.74
CA GLY A 369 -3.00 19.22 3.70
C GLY A 369 -2.14 19.80 2.59
N LEU A 370 -2.60 19.72 1.34
CA LEU A 370 -1.90 20.28 0.18
C LEU A 370 -2.31 21.72 -0.11
N ILE A 371 -3.61 21.98 -0.16
CA ILE A 371 -4.21 23.24 -0.61
C ILE A 371 -5.23 23.72 0.43
N GLY A 372 -5.15 24.96 0.87
CA GLY A 372 -6.19 25.50 1.76
C GLY A 372 -7.52 25.63 1.03
N VAL A 373 -7.58 26.53 0.05
CA VAL A 373 -8.84 26.92 -0.59
C VAL A 373 -8.67 27.10 -2.09
N ILE A 374 -9.68 26.67 -2.86
CA ILE A 374 -9.85 27.03 -4.26
C ILE A 374 -11.21 27.72 -4.42
N LYS A 375 -11.23 28.92 -4.99
CA LYS A 375 -12.43 29.70 -5.29
C LYS A 375 -12.40 30.12 -6.76
N THR A 376 -13.36 29.62 -7.53
CA THR A 376 -13.50 30.02 -8.93
C THR A 376 -14.00 31.46 -9.04
N LYS A 377 -13.76 32.10 -10.18
CA LYS A 377 -14.36 33.41 -10.47
C LYS A 377 -15.89 33.32 -10.52
N THR A 378 -16.54 34.46 -10.40
CA THR A 378 -18.00 34.54 -10.61
C THR A 378 -18.31 34.59 -12.12
N GLY A 379 -19.08 33.62 -12.61
CA GLY A 379 -19.44 33.51 -14.03
C GLY A 379 -18.91 32.20 -14.64
N PRO A 380 -19.01 32.04 -15.97
CA PRO A 380 -18.57 30.81 -16.63
C PRO A 380 -17.04 30.67 -16.54
N THR A 381 -16.57 29.48 -16.21
CA THR A 381 -15.15 29.12 -16.12
C THR A 381 -14.77 28.05 -17.14
N ASN A 382 -13.50 27.63 -17.17
CA ASN A 382 -13.08 26.40 -17.84
C ASN A 382 -13.14 25.21 -16.88
N GLU A 383 -13.08 23.99 -17.42
CA GLU A 383 -12.81 22.82 -16.59
C GLU A 383 -11.40 22.92 -15.99
N MET A 384 -11.29 22.54 -14.72
CA MET A 384 -10.05 22.60 -13.96
C MET A 384 -9.65 21.20 -13.51
N TYR A 385 -8.36 20.99 -13.33
CA TYR A 385 -7.80 19.66 -13.10
C TYR A 385 -6.72 19.67 -12.01
N ILE A 386 -6.94 18.85 -10.99
CA ILE A 386 -5.94 18.46 -10.00
C ILE A 386 -5.70 16.97 -10.22
N THR A 387 -4.50 16.57 -10.63
CA THR A 387 -4.25 15.21 -11.11
C THR A 387 -2.91 14.68 -10.60
N ASP A 388 -2.88 13.42 -10.19
CA ASP A 388 -1.67 12.76 -9.67
C ASP A 388 -1.04 13.50 -8.49
N CYS A 389 -1.86 14.15 -7.68
CA CYS A 389 -1.38 14.92 -6.54
C CYS A 389 -1.61 14.16 -5.24
N PHE A 390 -0.63 14.18 -4.34
CA PHE A 390 -0.71 13.34 -3.14
C PHE A 390 -0.11 13.96 -1.89
N VAL A 391 -0.66 13.54 -0.76
CA VAL A 391 -0.21 13.93 0.58
C VAL A 391 0.08 12.68 1.38
N GLU A 392 1.31 12.54 1.87
CA GLU A 392 1.80 11.33 2.52
C GLU A 392 2.33 11.61 3.93
N ASN A 393 1.91 10.78 4.88
CA ASN A 393 2.32 10.87 6.27
C ASN A 393 2.16 12.30 6.85
N LEU A 394 1.00 12.90 6.58
CA LEU A 394 0.68 14.25 7.01
C LEU A 394 0.30 14.28 8.48
N THR A 395 0.77 15.30 9.20
CA THR A 395 0.26 15.63 10.53
C THR A 395 -0.50 16.95 10.48
N MET A 396 -1.80 16.91 10.73
CA MET A 396 -2.67 18.10 10.74
C MET A 396 -3.28 18.32 12.11
N ALA A 397 -3.37 19.60 12.51
CA ALA A 397 -4.08 19.97 13.73
C ALA A 397 -4.74 21.35 13.64
N ASN A 398 -5.73 21.62 14.49
CA ASN A 398 -6.23 22.97 14.68
C ASN A 398 -5.37 23.75 15.69
N THR A 399 -5.41 25.08 15.62
CA THR A 399 -4.75 25.93 16.61
C THR A 399 -5.52 25.90 17.94
N GLU A 400 -4.88 25.46 19.02
CA GLU A 400 -5.47 25.35 20.36
C GLU A 400 -6.08 26.69 20.86
N GLY A 401 -7.29 26.62 21.45
CA GLY A 401 -7.88 27.73 22.23
C GLY A 401 -8.48 28.89 21.44
N TYR A 402 -8.60 28.79 20.11
CA TYR A 402 -9.20 29.83 19.29
C TYR A 402 -10.75 29.85 19.40
N PRO A 403 -11.41 31.02 19.49
CA PRO A 403 -12.79 31.09 19.98
C PRO A 403 -13.87 30.75 18.95
N GLN A 404 -14.77 29.85 19.34
CA GLN A 404 -15.86 29.21 18.58
C GLN A 404 -17.03 30.11 18.12
N TRP A 405 -16.90 31.45 18.09
CA TRP A 405 -18.09 32.31 18.11
C TRP A 405 -18.76 32.72 16.78
N ASP A 406 -18.31 32.27 15.60
CA ASP A 406 -19.06 32.55 14.35
C ASP A 406 -18.57 31.82 13.07
N THR A 407 -17.50 31.00 13.12
CA THR A 407 -16.90 30.37 11.94
C THR A 407 -16.54 28.90 12.17
N ALA A 408 -17.19 28.01 11.42
CA ALA A 408 -16.92 26.56 11.42
C ALA A 408 -15.47 26.25 11.01
N TYR A 409 -14.76 25.40 11.76
CA TYR A 409 -13.48 24.83 11.32
C TYR A 409 -13.71 23.91 10.12
N GLN A 410 -13.00 24.19 9.02
CA GLN A 410 -13.02 23.41 7.80
C GLN A 410 -11.64 22.79 7.60
N MET A 411 -11.51 21.49 7.84
CA MET A 411 -10.23 20.77 7.75
C MET A 411 -10.30 19.59 6.81
N GLY A 412 -9.38 19.52 5.85
CA GLY A 412 -9.30 18.45 4.87
C GLY A 412 -7.89 17.92 4.67
N GLY A 413 -7.68 16.60 4.74
CA GLY A 413 -6.33 16.02 4.61
C GLY A 413 -5.66 16.28 3.25
N PHE A 414 -6.43 16.60 2.21
CA PHE A 414 -5.93 17.07 0.93
C PHE A 414 -6.24 18.56 0.70
N ILE A 415 -7.51 18.94 0.82
CA ILE A 415 -8.00 20.30 0.59
C ILE A 415 -9.06 20.72 1.61
N ALA A 416 -9.02 21.96 2.11
CA ALA A 416 -10.05 22.43 3.03
C ALA A 416 -11.36 22.71 2.29
N LEU A 417 -11.39 23.75 1.46
CA LEU A 417 -12.61 24.21 0.79
C LEU A 417 -12.38 24.44 -0.71
N PRO A 418 -12.78 23.50 -1.56
CA PRO A 418 -13.03 23.78 -2.96
C PRO A 418 -14.44 24.41 -3.14
N TYR A 419 -14.48 25.61 -3.74
CA TYR A 419 -15.71 26.39 -3.93
C TYR A 419 -15.84 26.90 -5.37
N ASN A 420 -16.79 26.35 -6.11
CA ASN A 420 -17.14 26.78 -7.45
C ASN A 420 -18.28 27.81 -7.40
N ARG A 421 -17.95 29.10 -7.57
CA ARG A 421 -18.92 30.21 -7.56
C ARG A 421 -19.89 30.18 -8.75
N GLY A 422 -19.56 29.46 -9.81
CA GLY A 422 -20.42 29.21 -10.97
C GLY A 422 -21.28 27.95 -10.77
N VAL A 423 -22.22 27.99 -9.83
CA VAL A 423 -23.10 26.85 -9.54
C VAL A 423 -24.23 26.70 -10.56
N GLY A 424 -24.43 25.48 -11.09
CA GLY A 424 -25.59 25.16 -11.93
C GLY A 424 -25.39 23.98 -12.90
N VAL A 425 -26.50 23.41 -13.38
CA VAL A 425 -26.50 22.36 -14.42
C VAL A 425 -25.80 22.87 -15.69
N GLY A 426 -24.72 22.19 -16.08
CA GLY A 426 -23.96 22.49 -17.30
C GLY A 426 -22.79 23.46 -17.12
N GLU A 427 -22.52 23.90 -15.89
CA GLU A 427 -21.29 24.61 -15.54
C GLU A 427 -20.11 23.62 -15.41
N PRO A 428 -18.87 24.05 -15.69
CA PRO A 428 -17.68 23.19 -15.70
C PRO A 428 -17.32 22.68 -14.30
N PHE A 429 -16.64 21.54 -14.27
CA PHE A 429 -16.20 20.88 -13.04
C PHE A 429 -14.79 21.30 -12.65
N ILE A 430 -14.54 21.31 -11.33
CA ILE A 430 -13.19 21.12 -10.79
C ILE A 430 -13.01 19.62 -10.59
N ASN A 431 -12.06 19.02 -11.31
CA ASN A 431 -11.82 17.59 -11.33
C ASN A 431 -10.60 17.25 -10.47
N PHE A 432 -10.78 16.36 -9.51
CA PHE A 432 -9.71 15.66 -8.81
C PHE A 432 -9.60 14.26 -9.41
N HIS A 433 -8.42 13.90 -9.89
CA HIS A 433 -8.22 12.61 -10.55
C HIS A 433 -6.95 11.93 -10.05
N SER A 434 -7.07 10.71 -9.50
CA SER A 434 -5.93 9.95 -8.97
C SER A 434 -5.16 10.72 -7.90
N CYS A 435 -5.88 11.34 -6.97
CA CYS A 435 -5.30 12.09 -5.86
C CYS A 435 -5.53 11.37 -4.53
N TYR A 436 -4.62 11.52 -3.58
CA TYR A 436 -4.79 10.90 -2.26
C TYR A 436 -4.18 11.67 -1.09
N SER A 437 -4.69 11.37 0.10
CA SER A 437 -4.17 11.85 1.39
C SER A 437 -3.99 10.69 2.36
N THR A 438 -2.89 10.69 3.11
CA THR A 438 -2.63 9.77 4.23
C THR A 438 -2.03 10.51 5.42
N GLY A 439 -2.25 10.00 6.63
CA GLY A 439 -1.69 10.58 7.85
C GLY A 439 -2.74 10.72 8.95
N THR A 440 -2.66 11.81 9.73
CA THR A 440 -3.55 12.03 10.86
C THR A 440 -4.02 13.49 10.93
N ILE A 441 -5.31 13.68 11.19
CA ILE A 441 -5.91 14.96 11.58
C ILE A 441 -6.31 14.85 13.05
N THR A 442 -5.79 15.73 13.90
CA THR A 442 -6.16 15.79 15.31
C THR A 442 -6.71 17.17 15.65
N VAL A 443 -7.94 17.23 16.15
CA VAL A 443 -8.59 18.51 16.46
C VAL A 443 -9.27 18.53 17.81
N ASP A 444 -9.25 19.71 18.40
CA ASP A 444 -9.92 20.07 19.64
C ASP A 444 -11.23 20.83 19.32
N GLY A 445 -12.39 20.16 19.40
CA GLY A 445 -13.70 20.63 18.93
C GLY A 445 -13.98 20.34 17.44
N GLY A 446 -15.17 20.64 16.91
CA GLY A 446 -15.46 20.31 15.51
C GLY A 446 -16.60 21.07 14.83
N PHE A 447 -16.45 21.29 13.51
CA PHE A 447 -17.54 21.71 12.63
C PHE A 447 -17.57 20.97 11.28
N ASP A 448 -16.52 20.98 10.44
CA ASP A 448 -16.50 20.18 9.20
C ASP A 448 -15.11 19.56 8.94
N ILE A 449 -14.94 18.24 9.17
CA ILE A 449 -13.64 17.56 9.07
C ILE A 449 -13.70 16.39 8.08
N GLY A 450 -12.83 16.41 7.08
CA GLY A 450 -12.73 15.38 6.06
C GLY A 450 -11.33 14.81 5.91
N GLY A 451 -11.19 13.51 5.70
CA GLY A 451 -9.87 12.92 5.44
C GLY A 451 -9.28 13.34 4.09
N PHE A 452 -10.12 13.67 3.10
CA PHE A 452 -9.69 14.28 1.83
C PHE A 452 -10.10 15.76 1.74
N CYS A 453 -11.40 16.04 1.87
CA CYS A 453 -12.01 17.36 1.67
C CYS A 453 -12.92 17.72 2.85
N SER A 454 -12.86 18.94 3.38
CA SER A 454 -13.83 19.35 4.42
C SER A 454 -15.22 19.52 3.82
N SER A 455 -15.44 20.58 3.07
CA SER A 455 -16.73 20.92 2.49
C SER A 455 -16.56 21.22 1.01
N THR A 456 -17.49 20.73 0.20
CA THR A 456 -17.59 21.14 -1.21
C THR A 456 -18.61 22.27 -1.34
N GLY A 457 -18.45 23.15 -2.33
CA GLY A 457 -19.50 24.08 -2.72
C GLY A 457 -19.56 24.36 -4.21
N GLY A 458 -20.38 23.60 -4.95
CA GLY A 458 -20.56 23.67 -6.40
C GLY A 458 -20.08 22.42 -7.13
N ASN A 459 -19.92 22.46 -8.46
CA ASN A 459 -19.71 21.25 -9.27
C ASN A 459 -18.30 20.64 -9.13
N PHE A 460 -18.12 19.59 -8.32
CA PHE A 460 -16.87 18.83 -8.22
C PHE A 460 -16.97 17.43 -8.78
N ARG A 461 -15.84 16.93 -9.28
CA ARG A 461 -15.72 15.53 -9.69
C ARG A 461 -14.48 14.92 -9.06
N PHE A 462 -14.68 13.91 -8.23
CA PHE A 462 -13.60 13.11 -7.65
C PHE A 462 -13.58 11.77 -8.38
N ILE A 463 -12.44 11.41 -8.97
CA ILE A 463 -12.27 10.20 -9.77
C ILE A 463 -11.05 9.45 -9.26
N SER A 464 -11.26 8.21 -8.82
CA SER A 464 -10.19 7.33 -8.31
C SER A 464 -9.33 8.05 -7.26
N CYS A 465 -9.98 8.77 -6.34
CA CYS A 465 -9.33 9.50 -5.26
C CYS A 465 -9.53 8.77 -3.94
N TYR A 466 -8.55 8.81 -3.03
CA TYR A 466 -8.65 8.09 -1.78
C TYR A 466 -8.07 8.81 -0.56
N SER A 467 -8.56 8.42 0.61
CA SER A 467 -8.16 8.97 1.91
C SER A 467 -7.87 7.83 2.89
N ASP A 468 -6.65 7.80 3.41
CA ASP A 468 -6.23 6.93 4.52
C ASP A 468 -5.71 7.82 5.66
N VAL A 469 -6.57 8.75 6.08
CA VAL A 469 -6.27 9.73 7.13
C VAL A 469 -7.06 9.36 8.37
N ASP A 470 -6.35 9.06 9.45
CA ASP A 470 -6.95 8.88 10.76
C ASP A 470 -7.44 10.23 11.30
N ILE A 471 -8.72 10.31 11.64
CA ILE A 471 -9.34 11.53 12.17
C ILE A 471 -9.60 11.34 13.65
N VAL A 472 -8.96 12.17 14.46
CA VAL A 472 -9.14 12.19 15.92
C VAL A 472 -9.75 13.52 16.32
N VAL A 473 -10.97 13.48 16.85
CA VAL A 473 -11.70 14.65 17.32
C VAL A 473 -11.89 14.53 18.83
N ASP A 474 -11.28 15.43 19.59
CA ASP A 474 -11.57 15.56 21.02
C ASP A 474 -12.55 16.71 21.26
N MET A 475 -13.77 16.38 21.69
CA MET A 475 -14.81 17.37 21.94
C MET A 475 -14.56 18.05 23.29
N ILE A 476 -14.32 19.36 23.27
CA ILE A 476 -14.08 20.13 24.50
C ILE A 476 -15.38 20.75 25.02
N ASP A 477 -15.69 20.53 26.30
CA ASP A 477 -16.85 21.12 27.01
C ASP A 477 -16.65 22.64 27.23
N THR A 478 -17.06 23.45 26.25
CA THR A 478 -16.97 24.92 26.33
C THR A 478 -18.33 25.60 26.47
N TRP A 479 -19.37 25.02 27.07
CA TRP A 479 -20.56 25.74 27.63
C TRP A 479 -21.27 26.83 26.78
N VAL A 480 -21.06 26.95 25.45
CA VAL A 480 -21.68 28.00 24.62
C VAL A 480 -22.14 27.54 23.22
N GLY A 481 -22.96 26.49 23.16
CA GLY A 481 -24.06 26.36 22.19
C GLY A 481 -23.77 26.19 20.69
N TYR A 482 -24.30 25.09 20.15
CA TYR A 482 -24.45 24.71 18.73
C TYR A 482 -23.17 24.32 17.97
N ASP A 483 -22.52 23.23 18.38
CA ASP A 483 -21.34 22.71 17.67
C ASP A 483 -21.70 21.41 16.91
N LEU A 484 -22.37 21.56 15.76
CA LEU A 484 -22.57 20.47 14.79
C LEU A 484 -21.19 20.03 14.27
N SER A 485 -20.64 18.93 14.77
CA SER A 485 -19.43 18.32 14.20
C SER A 485 -19.84 17.35 13.09
N VAL A 486 -19.54 17.73 11.84
CA VAL A 486 -19.65 16.85 10.69
C VAL A 486 -18.28 16.25 10.41
N VAL A 487 -18.19 14.92 10.39
CA VAL A 487 -16.94 14.19 10.14
C VAL A 487 -17.15 13.16 9.05
N GLY A 488 -16.31 13.21 8.02
CA GLY A 488 -16.30 12.24 6.94
C GLY A 488 -14.91 11.68 6.72
N GLY A 489 -14.75 10.37 6.59
CA GLY A 489 -13.43 9.79 6.28
C GLY A 489 -12.87 10.24 4.92
N PHE A 490 -13.75 10.62 3.98
CA PHE A 490 -13.38 11.28 2.72
C PHE A 490 -13.82 12.76 2.69
N THR A 491 -15.12 13.04 2.70
CA THR A 491 -15.68 14.40 2.65
C THR A 491 -16.53 14.69 3.88
N ALA A 492 -16.32 15.80 4.60
CA ALA A 492 -17.21 16.13 5.73
C ALA A 492 -18.62 16.49 5.24
N VAL A 493 -18.72 17.56 4.43
CA VAL A 493 -19.98 18.07 3.91
C VAL A 493 -19.98 18.12 2.39
N ASP A 494 -20.92 17.42 1.79
CA ASP A 494 -21.22 17.47 0.36
C ASP A 494 -22.47 18.33 0.13
N THR A 495 -22.37 19.42 -0.63
CA THR A 495 -23.47 20.41 -0.74
C THR A 495 -24.28 20.31 -2.04
N CYS A 496 -23.67 20.19 -3.22
CA CYS A 496 -24.42 20.06 -4.48
C CYS A 496 -23.56 19.71 -5.70
N TYR A 497 -24.16 18.99 -6.65
CA TYR A 497 -23.59 18.69 -7.99
C TYR A 497 -22.31 17.86 -8.01
N ASP A 498 -21.98 17.22 -6.91
CA ASP A 498 -20.76 16.46 -6.82
C ASP A 498 -20.92 15.06 -7.42
N ILE A 499 -19.83 14.63 -8.03
CA ILE A 499 -19.73 13.31 -8.66
C ILE A 499 -18.51 12.63 -8.08
N TYR A 500 -18.75 11.57 -7.32
CA TYR A 500 -17.72 10.68 -6.80
C TYR A 500 -17.73 9.39 -7.60
N ILE A 501 -16.60 9.04 -8.20
CA ILE A 501 -16.43 7.82 -9.00
C ILE A 501 -15.18 7.11 -8.50
N ASP A 502 -15.35 5.86 -8.05
CA ASP A 502 -14.23 5.00 -7.67
C ASP A 502 -13.40 5.56 -6.51
N CYS A 503 -14.03 6.29 -5.58
CA CYS A 503 -13.35 6.94 -4.46
C CYS A 503 -13.47 6.14 -3.17
N HIS A 504 -12.49 6.19 -2.28
CA HIS A 504 -12.56 5.46 -1.02
C HIS A 504 -11.91 6.11 0.19
N SER A 505 -12.34 5.65 1.37
CA SER A 505 -11.85 6.07 2.67
C SER A 505 -11.46 4.86 3.53
N ALA A 506 -10.28 4.86 4.12
CA ALA A 506 -9.76 3.76 4.93
C ALA A 506 -9.29 4.16 6.34
N GLY A 507 -9.07 5.45 6.61
CA GLY A 507 -8.60 5.93 7.90
C GLY A 507 -9.67 5.85 8.99
N ASP A 508 -9.26 5.56 10.22
CA ASP A 508 -10.17 5.42 11.36
C ASP A 508 -10.69 6.80 11.82
N ILE A 509 -11.95 6.86 12.24
CA ILE A 509 -12.57 8.04 12.84
C ILE A 509 -12.77 7.80 14.33
N THR A 510 -12.05 8.54 15.16
CA THR A 510 -12.18 8.50 16.62
C THR A 510 -12.71 9.82 17.15
N VAL A 511 -13.85 9.78 17.84
CA VAL A 511 -14.43 10.94 18.53
C VAL A 511 -14.49 10.68 20.03
N THR A 512 -13.86 11.54 20.80
CA THR A 512 -13.85 11.49 22.27
C THR A 512 -14.64 12.64 22.88
N ASN A 513 -15.14 12.43 24.10
CA ASN A 513 -15.78 13.45 24.94
C ASN A 513 -17.07 14.11 24.39
N ALA A 514 -17.74 13.53 23.39
CA ALA A 514 -18.99 14.05 22.79
C ALA A 514 -20.05 14.51 23.83
N THR A 515 -20.72 15.66 23.62
CA THR A 515 -21.70 16.26 24.56
C THR A 515 -23.14 16.30 23.98
N GLU A 516 -24.15 16.81 24.72
CA GLU A 516 -25.59 16.80 24.32
C GLU A 516 -25.89 17.64 23.07
N TYR A 517 -25.12 18.71 22.88
CA TYR A 517 -25.39 19.74 21.86
C TYR A 517 -24.69 19.47 20.53
N ASP A 518 -23.88 18.41 20.47
CA ASP A 518 -23.07 18.06 19.31
C ASP A 518 -23.79 16.95 18.54
N THR A 519 -24.61 17.32 17.57
CA THR A 519 -25.12 16.32 16.60
C THR A 519 -23.94 15.90 15.72
N ASN A 520 -23.33 14.78 16.09
CA ASN A 520 -22.16 14.21 15.42
C ASN A 520 -22.57 13.49 14.15
N LEU A 521 -22.69 14.22 13.03
CA LEU A 521 -22.96 13.60 11.73
C LEU A 521 -21.66 12.96 11.24
N ILE A 522 -21.52 11.66 11.48
CA ILE A 522 -20.27 10.93 11.20
C ILE A 522 -20.53 9.87 10.15
N GLY A 523 -19.79 9.95 9.05
CA GLY A 523 -19.78 8.93 8.00
C GLY A 523 -18.37 8.41 7.73
N GLY A 524 -18.21 7.11 7.55
CA GLY A 524 -16.91 6.55 7.17
C GLY A 524 -16.43 7.05 5.81
N PHE A 525 -17.34 7.46 4.92
CA PHE A 525 -17.03 8.20 3.69
C PHE A 525 -17.44 9.68 3.78
N CYS A 526 -18.73 9.97 4.02
CA CYS A 526 -19.25 11.33 4.06
C CYS A 526 -20.10 11.64 5.31
N GLY A 527 -19.79 12.71 6.03
CA GLY A 527 -20.53 13.07 7.26
C GLY A 527 -21.96 13.54 6.98
N LEU A 528 -22.12 14.54 6.11
CA LEU A 528 -23.41 15.10 5.73
C LEU A 528 -23.46 15.33 4.22
N THR A 529 -24.50 14.80 3.59
CA THR A 529 -24.91 15.28 2.27
C THR A 529 -26.07 16.26 2.45
N ALA A 530 -25.92 17.49 1.96
CA ALA A 530 -26.89 18.57 2.10
C ALA A 530 -27.36 19.01 0.71
N PHE A 531 -28.06 18.13 0.01
CA PHE A 531 -28.39 18.31 -1.40
C PHE A 531 -29.35 19.44 -1.62
N THR A 532 -28.95 20.42 -2.43
CA THR A 532 -29.92 21.23 -3.15
C THR A 532 -30.29 20.63 -4.50
N GLU A 533 -29.39 19.85 -5.15
CA GLU A 533 -29.48 19.34 -6.54
C GLU A 533 -28.63 18.06 -6.77
N ILE A 534 -28.65 17.47 -7.98
CA ILE A 534 -28.17 16.10 -8.34
C ILE A 534 -26.74 15.80 -7.86
N THR A 535 -26.59 14.88 -6.91
CA THR A 535 -25.29 14.32 -6.50
C THR A 535 -25.22 12.82 -6.76
N SER A 536 -24.06 12.30 -7.15
CA SER A 536 -23.89 10.88 -7.45
C SER A 536 -22.63 10.28 -6.86
N TYR A 537 -22.80 9.12 -6.22
CA TYR A 537 -21.74 8.23 -5.76
C TYR A 537 -21.78 6.97 -6.62
N LEU A 538 -20.67 6.65 -7.28
CA LEU A 538 -20.54 5.46 -8.11
C LEU A 538 -19.28 4.69 -7.72
N ARG A 539 -19.45 3.47 -7.21
CA ARG A 539 -18.31 2.63 -6.81
C ARG A 539 -17.43 3.26 -5.73
N CYS A 540 -18.05 3.91 -4.75
CA CYS A 540 -17.34 4.47 -3.62
C CYS A 540 -17.47 3.60 -2.38
N TYR A 541 -16.45 3.59 -1.51
CA TYR A 541 -16.49 2.78 -0.30
C TYR A 541 -15.76 3.36 0.91
N SER A 542 -16.10 2.85 2.09
CA SER A 542 -15.45 3.15 3.35
C SER A 542 -15.06 1.87 4.09
N ALA A 543 -13.86 1.86 4.69
CA ALA A 543 -13.32 0.72 5.43
C ALA A 543 -12.76 1.09 6.82
N GLY A 544 -12.49 2.36 7.08
CA GLY A 544 -11.99 2.83 8.38
C GLY A 544 -13.06 2.73 9.48
N ASN A 545 -12.69 2.33 10.68
CA ASN A 545 -13.62 2.13 11.79
C ASN A 545 -14.04 3.46 12.40
N ILE A 546 -15.25 3.47 12.96
CA ILE A 546 -15.82 4.63 13.65
C ILE A 546 -15.91 4.29 15.14
N SER A 547 -15.22 5.05 15.97
CA SER A 547 -15.27 4.92 17.43
C SER A 547 -15.69 6.21 18.10
N ILE A 548 -16.76 6.13 18.89
CA ILE A 548 -17.31 7.28 19.62
C ILE A 548 -17.32 6.93 21.10
N THR A 549 -16.61 7.71 21.90
CA THR A 549 -16.57 7.54 23.35
C THR A 549 -16.89 8.84 24.06
N SER A 550 -17.67 8.78 25.14
CA SER A 550 -17.85 9.93 26.02
C SER A 550 -18.10 9.54 27.46
N THR A 551 -17.67 10.41 28.37
CA THR A 551 -17.93 10.29 29.81
C THR A 551 -18.91 11.35 30.33
N HIS A 552 -19.36 12.27 29.46
CA HIS A 552 -20.27 13.36 29.85
C HIS A 552 -21.68 12.83 30.10
N SER A 553 -22.34 13.37 31.13
CA SER A 553 -23.65 12.88 31.57
C SER A 553 -24.80 13.30 30.65
N ASP A 554 -24.53 14.13 29.65
CA ASP A 554 -25.47 14.73 28.71
C ASP A 554 -25.18 14.33 27.24
N SER A 555 -24.10 13.60 26.97
CA SER A 555 -23.69 13.14 25.63
C SER A 555 -24.80 12.54 24.76
N GLN A 556 -24.86 12.94 23.49
CA GLN A 556 -25.65 12.24 22.46
C GLN A 556 -24.77 11.88 21.25
N ALA A 557 -24.98 10.72 20.66
CA ALA A 557 -24.40 10.34 19.37
C ALA A 557 -25.55 10.19 18.37
N ASN A 558 -25.52 10.94 17.26
CA ASN A 558 -26.66 11.00 16.35
C ASN A 558 -26.26 11.16 14.88
N GLY A 559 -26.76 10.29 14.01
CA GLY A 559 -26.50 10.36 12.57
C GLY A 559 -25.15 9.73 12.21
N ILE A 560 -24.98 8.47 12.61
CA ILE A 560 -23.72 7.72 12.41
C ILE A 560 -23.93 6.65 11.34
N GLY A 561 -23.17 6.71 10.27
CA GLY A 561 -23.22 5.74 9.18
C GLY A 561 -21.85 5.19 8.83
N GLY A 562 -21.77 3.90 8.51
CA GLY A 562 -20.52 3.33 8.02
C GLY A 562 -20.06 3.98 6.70
N PHE A 563 -21.00 4.39 5.84
CA PHE A 563 -20.73 5.16 4.62
C PHE A 563 -21.09 6.65 4.78
N ILE A 564 -22.38 6.96 5.02
CA ILE A 564 -22.89 8.33 5.13
C ILE A 564 -23.50 8.58 6.51
N GLY A 565 -23.10 9.65 7.21
CA GLY A 565 -23.71 10.02 8.50
C GLY A 565 -25.17 10.44 8.34
N GLU A 566 -25.41 11.51 7.57
CA GLU A 566 -26.76 11.93 7.18
C GLU A 566 -26.87 12.22 5.67
N LEU A 567 -27.84 11.56 5.05
CA LEU A 567 -28.31 11.85 3.70
C LEU A 567 -29.49 12.84 3.77
N ARG A 568 -29.25 14.12 3.48
CA ARG A 568 -30.31 15.15 3.53
C ARG A 568 -30.59 15.72 2.15
N SER A 569 -31.81 15.47 1.66
CA SER A 569 -32.36 16.16 0.49
C SER A 569 -33.14 17.40 0.93
N TRP A 570 -32.59 18.59 0.67
CA TRP A 570 -33.12 19.90 1.07
C TRP A 570 -32.87 20.97 0.01
N ALA A 571 -33.89 21.33 -0.78
CA ALA A 571 -33.77 22.45 -1.71
C ALA A 571 -33.80 23.82 -0.99
N TYR A 572 -32.66 24.52 -0.88
CA TYR A 572 -32.67 25.96 -0.58
C TYR A 572 -33.10 26.72 -1.85
N VAL A 573 -34.16 27.52 -1.73
CA VAL A 573 -34.87 28.13 -2.86
C VAL A 573 -33.97 29.13 -3.61
N THR A 574 -33.35 28.69 -4.71
CA THR A 574 -32.82 29.58 -5.76
C THR A 574 -33.23 29.12 -7.15
N GLY A 575 -34.54 28.99 -7.39
CA GLY A 575 -35.15 29.21 -8.70
C GLY A 575 -34.77 28.27 -9.86
N ALA A 576 -34.09 27.15 -9.63
CA ALA A 576 -33.83 26.13 -10.64
C ALA A 576 -34.87 25.00 -10.55
N ASP A 577 -35.55 24.75 -11.68
CA ASP A 577 -36.58 23.74 -11.90
C ASP A 577 -35.94 22.36 -12.17
N VAL A 578 -35.67 21.53 -11.16
CA VAL A 578 -35.29 20.12 -11.38
C VAL A 578 -35.98 19.18 -10.38
N ASN A 579 -36.49 18.05 -10.88
CA ASN A 579 -36.74 16.88 -10.03
C ASN A 579 -35.35 16.31 -9.72
N SER A 580 -34.82 16.58 -8.53
CA SER A 580 -33.50 16.09 -8.14
C SER A 580 -33.60 14.62 -7.73
N ILE A 581 -32.65 13.80 -8.19
CA ILE A 581 -32.52 12.40 -7.77
C ILE A 581 -31.08 12.23 -7.33
N ASP A 582 -30.88 12.10 -6.02
CA ASP A 582 -29.59 11.72 -5.46
C ASP A 582 -29.38 10.22 -5.66
N THR A 583 -28.20 9.84 -6.14
CA THR A 583 -27.93 8.45 -6.52
C THR A 583 -26.70 7.92 -5.81
N ILE A 584 -26.88 6.87 -5.02
CA ILE A 584 -25.79 6.08 -4.43
C ILE A 584 -25.84 4.74 -5.12
N THR A 585 -24.85 4.45 -5.97
CA THR A 585 -24.87 3.30 -6.86
C THR A 585 -23.58 2.51 -6.74
N ARG A 586 -23.67 1.19 -6.53
CA ARG A 586 -22.49 0.33 -6.38
C ARG A 586 -21.56 0.81 -5.26
N CYS A 587 -22.08 1.31 -4.16
CA CYS A 587 -21.26 1.76 -3.04
C CYS A 587 -21.32 0.75 -1.89
N TRP A 588 -20.28 0.71 -1.05
CA TRP A 588 -20.28 -0.20 0.09
C TRP A 588 -19.56 0.35 1.32
N SER A 589 -19.81 -0.26 2.47
CA SER A 589 -19.15 0.08 3.73
C SER A 589 -18.75 -1.17 4.49
N GLU A 590 -17.50 -1.17 4.93
CA GLU A 590 -16.87 -2.16 5.81
C GLU A 590 -16.50 -1.55 7.17
N SER A 591 -16.80 -0.27 7.38
CA SER A 591 -16.48 0.49 8.59
C SER A 591 -17.24 -0.04 9.82
N ASP A 592 -16.55 -0.65 10.79
CA ASP A 592 -17.18 -1.04 12.05
C ASP A 592 -17.50 0.18 12.90
N ILE A 593 -18.63 0.16 13.60
CA ILE A 593 -19.14 1.26 14.42
C ILE A 593 -19.16 0.84 15.88
N SER A 594 -18.40 1.54 16.73
CA SER A 594 -18.36 1.32 18.17
C SER A 594 -18.75 2.58 18.94
N ILE A 595 -19.74 2.46 19.83
CA ILE A 595 -20.27 3.59 20.60
C ILE A 595 -20.34 3.26 22.09
N SER A 596 -19.56 4.00 22.88
CA SER A 596 -19.55 3.94 24.35
C SER A 596 -19.93 5.31 24.94
N VAL A 597 -21.20 5.48 25.32
CA VAL A 597 -21.75 6.68 25.98
C VAL A 597 -22.48 6.31 27.27
N PRO A 598 -22.56 7.15 28.31
CA PRO A 598 -23.07 6.74 29.62
C PRO A 598 -24.55 6.25 29.62
N THR A 599 -24.90 5.35 30.55
CA THR A 599 -26.22 4.65 30.59
C THR A 599 -27.48 5.51 30.63
N ALA A 600 -27.38 6.78 31.05
CA ALA A 600 -28.52 7.69 31.10
C ALA A 600 -28.86 8.31 29.74
N ASN A 601 -28.00 8.10 28.74
CA ASN A 601 -28.02 8.72 27.43
C ASN A 601 -28.25 7.69 26.33
N TYR A 602 -28.53 8.19 25.12
CA TYR A 602 -28.93 7.37 23.98
C TYR A 602 -28.04 7.64 22.77
N ALA A 603 -27.62 6.58 22.10
CA ALA A 603 -27.20 6.63 20.71
C ALA A 603 -28.44 6.60 19.80
N TYR A 604 -28.50 7.48 18.82
CA TYR A 604 -29.66 7.64 17.94
C TYR A 604 -29.24 7.57 16.47
N GLN A 605 -30.11 7.02 15.62
CA GLN A 605 -29.96 7.12 14.16
C GLN A 605 -28.62 6.53 13.67
N ILE A 606 -28.43 5.24 13.92
CA ILE A 606 -27.20 4.51 13.62
C ILE A 606 -27.47 3.50 12.51
N GLY A 607 -26.67 3.55 11.44
CA GLY A 607 -26.79 2.65 10.30
C GLY A 607 -25.46 2.06 9.88
N GLY A 608 -25.42 0.78 9.54
CA GLY A 608 -24.20 0.16 9.00
C GLY A 608 -23.76 0.80 7.68
N PHE A 609 -24.71 1.32 6.89
CA PHE A 609 -24.43 2.07 5.67
C PHE A 609 -24.74 3.58 5.82
N ILE A 610 -25.97 3.95 6.21
CA ILE A 610 -26.38 5.35 6.38
C ILE A 610 -26.97 5.59 7.77
N GLY A 611 -26.49 6.57 8.53
CA GLY A 611 -27.07 6.88 9.84
C GLY A 611 -28.51 7.39 9.73
N THR A 612 -28.69 8.46 8.96
CA THR A 612 -29.98 9.13 8.80
C THR A 612 -30.27 9.46 7.35
N VAL A 613 -31.52 9.26 6.92
CA VAL A 613 -32.05 9.77 5.66
C VAL A 613 -33.18 10.75 5.96
N VAL A 614 -33.02 11.99 5.50
CA VAL A 614 -34.03 13.05 5.59
C VAL A 614 -34.38 13.53 4.19
N ILE A 615 -35.62 13.27 3.76
CA ILE A 615 -36.15 13.76 2.49
C ILE A 615 -37.32 14.67 2.79
N SER A 616 -37.12 15.97 2.57
CA SER A 616 -38.12 16.99 2.90
C SER A 616 -38.25 18.06 1.82
N LYS A 617 -39.44 18.15 1.25
CA LYS A 617 -39.87 19.21 0.33
C LYS A 617 -39.63 20.64 0.83
N SER A 618 -39.14 21.53 -0.06
CA SER A 618 -38.97 22.95 0.27
C SER A 618 -40.04 23.93 -0.23
N SER A 619 -40.87 23.63 -1.25
CA SER A 619 -42.15 24.37 -1.49
C SER A 619 -42.93 24.04 -2.77
N SER A 620 -42.44 23.27 -3.75
CA SER A 620 -43.24 22.94 -4.96
C SER A 620 -42.90 21.63 -5.69
N TYR A 621 -41.74 21.00 -5.43
CA TYR A 621 -41.27 19.82 -6.16
C TYR A 621 -41.37 18.54 -5.32
N VAL A 622 -41.13 17.40 -5.96
CA VAL A 622 -41.02 16.07 -5.34
C VAL A 622 -39.54 15.74 -5.29
N GLU A 623 -39.01 15.48 -4.10
CA GLU A 623 -37.63 15.05 -3.92
C GLU A 623 -37.56 13.52 -3.84
N SER A 624 -36.45 12.96 -4.33
CA SER A 624 -36.22 11.53 -4.22
C SER A 624 -34.74 11.18 -4.10
N ALA A 625 -34.46 10.11 -3.37
CA ALA A 625 -33.14 9.49 -3.32
C ALA A 625 -33.23 8.03 -3.77
N GLU A 626 -32.20 7.57 -4.47
CA GLU A 626 -32.05 6.20 -4.96
C GLU A 626 -30.75 5.59 -4.45
N ILE A 627 -30.87 4.47 -3.74
CA ILE A 627 -29.75 3.64 -3.29
C ILE A 627 -29.84 2.33 -4.08
N LYS A 628 -28.83 2.04 -4.91
CA LYS A 628 -28.88 0.97 -5.91
C LYS A 628 -27.62 0.12 -5.85
N ASN A 629 -27.77 -1.21 -5.84
CA ASN A 629 -26.62 -2.12 -5.90
C ASN A 629 -25.59 -1.84 -4.78
N CYS A 630 -26.02 -1.53 -3.56
CA CYS A 630 -25.11 -1.20 -2.46
C CYS A 630 -25.08 -2.31 -1.42
N TYR A 631 -23.99 -2.41 -0.67
CA TYR A 631 -23.91 -3.35 0.45
C TYR A 631 -23.17 -2.82 1.67
N THR A 632 -23.32 -3.48 2.81
CA THR A 632 -22.53 -3.18 4.01
C THR A 632 -22.21 -4.46 4.77
N TRP A 633 -20.99 -4.47 5.34
CA TRP A 633 -20.48 -5.50 6.25
C TRP A 633 -20.17 -4.97 7.66
N SER A 634 -20.37 -3.67 7.89
CA SER A 634 -20.08 -2.94 9.13
C SER A 634 -20.69 -3.55 10.38
N ASP A 635 -19.89 -3.84 11.41
CA ASP A 635 -20.38 -4.14 12.77
C ASP A 635 -20.99 -2.90 13.44
N ILE A 636 -21.94 -3.11 14.35
CA ILE A 636 -22.50 -2.04 15.19
C ILE A 636 -22.51 -2.50 16.65
N ASP A 637 -21.48 -2.10 17.39
CA ASP A 637 -21.37 -2.31 18.84
C ASP A 637 -21.75 -1.05 19.64
N ILE A 638 -22.71 -1.20 20.55
CA ILE A 638 -23.20 -0.13 21.42
C ILE A 638 -23.31 -0.65 22.85
N GLU A 639 -22.58 -0.02 23.79
CA GLU A 639 -22.45 -0.55 25.16
C GLU A 639 -23.67 -0.36 26.08
N ASN A 640 -24.51 0.66 25.81
CA ASN A 640 -25.56 1.11 26.74
C ASN A 640 -26.97 1.16 26.11
N SER A 641 -27.49 2.34 25.76
CA SER A 641 -28.86 2.51 25.24
C SER A 641 -28.84 3.10 23.83
N ALA A 642 -29.66 2.56 22.92
CA ALA A 642 -29.81 3.10 21.57
C ALA A 642 -31.25 3.03 21.05
N GLU A 643 -31.61 3.93 20.14
CA GLU A 643 -32.87 3.92 19.40
C GLU A 643 -32.62 4.23 17.91
N LYS A 644 -33.48 3.73 17.01
CA LYS A 644 -33.37 3.96 15.56
C LYS A 644 -32.06 3.40 14.99
N VAL A 645 -31.82 2.12 15.26
CA VAL A 645 -30.62 1.40 14.82
C VAL A 645 -30.99 0.43 13.71
N GLY A 646 -30.36 0.57 12.54
CA GLY A 646 -30.56 -0.32 11.39
C GLY A 646 -29.25 -0.92 10.93
N GLY A 647 -29.25 -2.19 10.51
CA GLY A 647 -28.06 -2.78 9.88
C GLY A 647 -27.68 -2.09 8.56
N PHE A 648 -28.64 -1.45 7.88
CA PHE A 648 -28.37 -0.61 6.69
C PHE A 648 -28.58 0.88 6.99
N ILE A 649 -29.78 1.26 7.44
CA ILE A 649 -30.16 2.66 7.70
C ILE A 649 -30.72 2.84 9.11
N GLY A 650 -30.22 3.79 9.88
CA GLY A 650 -30.74 4.05 11.23
C GLY A 650 -32.15 4.64 11.24
N LEU A 651 -32.30 5.87 10.71
CA LEU A 651 -33.57 6.59 10.63
C LEU A 651 -33.89 7.02 9.21
N VAL A 652 -35.13 6.84 8.79
CA VAL A 652 -35.69 7.42 7.57
C VAL A 652 -36.83 8.39 7.92
N THR A 653 -36.77 9.62 7.42
CA THR A 653 -37.82 10.64 7.56
C THR A 653 -38.19 11.21 6.20
N ILE A 654 -39.43 10.97 5.74
CA ILE A 654 -39.88 11.37 4.39
C ILE A 654 -41.18 12.17 4.46
N GLN A 655 -41.21 13.35 3.84
CA GLN A 655 -42.42 14.18 3.74
C GLN A 655 -43.40 13.70 2.65
N SER A 656 -44.67 14.11 2.73
CA SER A 656 -45.72 13.67 1.80
C SER A 656 -45.38 14.02 0.35
N GLN A 657 -45.48 13.02 -0.54
CA GLN A 657 -45.17 13.03 -1.99
C GLN A 657 -43.70 12.75 -2.35
N ASP A 658 -42.77 12.80 -1.40
CA ASP A 658 -41.36 12.47 -1.62
C ASP A 658 -41.11 10.96 -1.47
N SER A 659 -39.99 10.45 -2.00
CA SER A 659 -39.71 9.02 -1.98
C SER A 659 -38.25 8.62 -1.81
N LEU A 660 -38.00 7.58 -1.01
CA LEU A 660 -36.73 6.85 -0.96
C LEU A 660 -36.91 5.50 -1.67
N THR A 661 -36.07 5.24 -2.68
CA THR A 661 -36.00 3.95 -3.34
C THR A 661 -34.70 3.25 -2.95
N ILE A 662 -34.81 2.05 -2.41
CA ILE A 662 -33.69 1.14 -2.14
C ILE A 662 -33.89 -0.05 -3.07
N ASP A 663 -32.92 -0.33 -3.92
CA ASP A 663 -33.07 -1.34 -4.96
C ASP A 663 -31.80 -2.19 -5.05
N ASN A 664 -32.00 -3.51 -5.06
CA ASN A 664 -30.91 -4.46 -5.23
C ASN A 664 -29.77 -4.27 -4.21
N CYS A 665 -30.07 -4.02 -2.93
CA CYS A 665 -29.08 -3.76 -1.87
C CYS A 665 -29.00 -4.91 -0.85
N TYR A 666 -27.84 -5.11 -0.24
CA TYR A 666 -27.60 -6.28 0.62
C TYR A 666 -26.93 -5.93 1.94
N ILE A 667 -27.36 -6.58 3.01
CA ILE A 667 -26.72 -6.53 4.33
C ILE A 667 -26.22 -7.93 4.66
N ALA A 668 -24.93 -8.03 4.90
CA ALA A 668 -24.18 -9.29 4.93
C ALA A 668 -23.13 -9.29 6.06
N GLN A 669 -22.62 -10.46 6.44
CA GLN A 669 -21.61 -10.60 7.51
C GLN A 669 -20.49 -11.56 7.11
N THR A 670 -19.28 -11.32 7.65
CA THR A 670 -18.20 -12.31 7.62
C THR A 670 -18.12 -13.04 8.96
N ASP A 671 -17.64 -14.26 8.93
CA ASP A 671 -17.58 -15.26 9.98
C ASP A 671 -16.35 -15.12 10.91
N THR A 672 -15.51 -14.08 10.72
CA THR A 672 -14.27 -13.86 11.52
C THR A 672 -14.21 -12.60 12.39
N LYS A 673 -15.22 -11.74 12.40
CA LYS A 673 -15.37 -10.66 13.41
C LYS A 673 -16.83 -10.22 13.35
N TYR A 674 -17.42 -10.02 14.52
CA TYR A 674 -18.80 -9.58 14.76
C TYR A 674 -19.32 -8.73 13.60
N GLY A 675 -20.31 -9.23 12.86
CA GLY A 675 -20.82 -8.55 11.67
C GLY A 675 -21.79 -7.44 12.02
N SER A 676 -22.48 -6.88 11.02
CA SER A 676 -23.66 -5.99 11.17
C SER A 676 -24.84 -6.52 11.99
N GLY A 677 -24.63 -7.60 12.74
CA GLY A 677 -25.45 -8.02 13.84
C GLY A 677 -25.29 -7.01 14.94
N VAL A 678 -26.41 -6.42 15.34
CA VAL A 678 -26.55 -5.81 16.65
C VAL A 678 -26.29 -6.92 17.69
N THR A 679 -25.06 -7.39 17.92
CA THR A 679 -24.81 -8.64 18.65
C THR A 679 -23.60 -8.56 19.57
N ASP A 680 -23.84 -8.04 20.79
CA ASP A 680 -23.86 -8.86 22.01
C ASP A 680 -24.83 -8.30 23.09
N ASN A 681 -25.68 -7.34 22.70
CA ASN A 681 -26.52 -6.56 23.62
C ASN A 681 -27.98 -6.39 23.15
N ILE A 682 -28.55 -7.24 22.28
CA ILE A 682 -30.00 -7.23 21.95
C ILE A 682 -30.87 -7.25 23.22
N SER A 683 -30.38 -7.87 24.30
CA SER A 683 -31.06 -7.91 25.60
C SER A 683 -31.04 -6.58 26.38
N ARG A 684 -30.20 -5.62 26.01
CA ARG A 684 -30.02 -4.29 26.65
C ARG A 684 -30.64 -3.16 25.84
N LEU A 685 -31.04 -3.42 24.60
CA LEU A 685 -31.69 -2.46 23.72
C LEU A 685 -33.22 -2.52 23.91
N THR A 686 -33.81 -1.42 24.34
CA THR A 686 -35.26 -1.33 24.64
C THR A 686 -35.96 -0.46 23.60
N GLY A 687 -36.65 -1.05 22.61
CA GLY A 687 -37.43 -0.26 21.66
C GLY A 687 -38.01 -1.06 20.49
N SER A 688 -38.98 -0.49 19.77
CA SER A 688 -39.54 -1.00 18.50
C SER A 688 -38.73 -0.60 17.27
N ASP A 689 -37.66 0.18 17.46
CA ASP A 689 -37.00 0.97 16.42
C ASP A 689 -35.60 0.40 16.11
N ILE A 690 -35.48 -0.93 16.14
CA ILE A 690 -34.23 -1.67 15.86
C ILE A 690 -34.54 -2.76 14.84
N ASN A 691 -33.76 -2.80 13.75
CA ASN A 691 -34.01 -3.70 12.62
C ASN A 691 -32.70 -4.05 11.89
N ALA A 692 -32.69 -5.13 11.11
CA ALA A 692 -31.55 -5.48 10.27
C ALA A 692 -31.41 -4.60 9.03
N HIS A 693 -32.51 -4.02 8.53
CA HIS A 693 -32.46 -3.12 7.40
C HIS A 693 -32.61 -1.66 7.85
N ILE A 694 -33.82 -1.23 8.24
CA ILE A 694 -34.09 0.15 8.67
C ILE A 694 -34.59 0.19 10.10
N GLY A 695 -33.90 0.91 10.98
CA GLY A 695 -34.26 1.03 12.39
C GLY A 695 -35.64 1.64 12.61
N LEU A 696 -35.88 2.83 12.05
CA LEU A 696 -37.18 3.48 12.07
C LEU A 696 -37.49 4.18 10.74
N ILE A 697 -38.72 3.99 10.27
CA ILE A 697 -39.30 4.80 9.18
C ILE A 697 -40.36 5.73 9.78
N SER A 698 -40.24 7.02 9.49
CA SER A 698 -41.16 8.05 9.96
C SER A 698 -41.56 9.00 8.83
N GLY A 699 -42.69 9.69 9.02
CA GLY A 699 -43.22 10.64 8.05
C GLY A 699 -44.42 10.11 7.25
N THR A 700 -44.71 10.76 6.12
CA THR A 700 -45.92 10.51 5.29
C THR A 700 -45.59 10.26 3.82
N GLY A 701 -44.32 10.30 3.44
CA GLY A 701 -43.84 9.92 2.11
C GLY A 701 -43.62 8.42 1.98
N ASN A 702 -43.12 7.99 0.83
CA ASN A 702 -42.95 6.57 0.51
C ASN A 702 -41.49 6.13 0.66
N SER A 703 -41.25 5.05 1.41
CA SER A 703 -39.99 4.29 1.34
C SER A 703 -40.29 2.93 0.72
N THR A 704 -39.59 2.59 -0.35
CA THR A 704 -39.75 1.31 -1.04
C THR A 704 -38.41 0.63 -1.19
N ALA A 705 -38.36 -0.62 -0.76
CA ALA A 705 -37.23 -1.51 -0.95
C ALA A 705 -37.64 -2.64 -1.92
N THR A 706 -36.86 -2.84 -2.98
CA THR A 706 -37.04 -3.91 -3.99
C THR A 706 -35.75 -4.69 -4.10
N ASP A 707 -35.85 -6.02 -4.25
CA ASP A 707 -34.70 -6.92 -4.35
C ASP A 707 -33.61 -6.63 -3.30
N THR A 708 -34.05 -6.26 -2.09
CA THR A 708 -33.18 -5.81 -1.00
C THR A 708 -33.29 -6.76 0.17
N PHE A 709 -32.16 -7.28 0.63
CA PHE A 709 -32.15 -8.42 1.53
C PHE A 709 -31.09 -8.31 2.62
N TRP A 710 -31.36 -8.90 3.77
CA TRP A 710 -30.36 -9.13 4.82
C TRP A 710 -30.32 -10.60 5.19
N ASP A 711 -29.18 -11.02 5.72
CA ASP A 711 -29.02 -12.36 6.22
C ASP A 711 -29.57 -12.51 7.65
N ILE A 712 -30.56 -13.39 7.83
CA ILE A 712 -31.23 -13.62 9.12
C ILE A 712 -30.42 -14.47 10.10
N GLU A 713 -29.54 -15.33 9.58
CA GLU A 713 -28.75 -16.27 10.38
C GLU A 713 -27.58 -15.53 11.03
N THR A 714 -26.99 -14.60 10.28
CA THR A 714 -25.88 -13.78 10.75
C THR A 714 -26.37 -12.59 11.59
N SER A 715 -27.42 -11.88 11.15
CA SER A 715 -27.98 -10.75 11.93
C SER A 715 -28.75 -11.14 13.19
N GLY A 716 -29.28 -12.37 13.25
CA GLY A 716 -30.19 -12.82 14.31
C GLY A 716 -31.57 -12.13 14.29
N ILE A 717 -31.88 -11.29 13.29
CA ILE A 717 -33.12 -10.53 13.18
C ILE A 717 -34.00 -11.13 12.09
N THR A 718 -35.19 -11.62 12.48
CA THR A 718 -36.16 -12.23 11.56
C THR A 718 -37.36 -11.33 11.25
N THR A 719 -37.37 -10.08 11.74
CA THR A 719 -38.50 -9.15 11.60
C THR A 719 -38.47 -8.43 10.27
N THR A 720 -39.54 -8.52 9.49
CA THR A 720 -39.65 -7.82 8.20
C THR A 720 -40.08 -6.37 8.37
N PRO A 721 -39.29 -5.39 7.89
CA PRO A 721 -39.69 -3.98 7.87
C PRO A 721 -40.83 -3.72 6.87
N GLU A 722 -41.57 -2.63 7.07
CA GLU A 722 -42.78 -2.33 6.29
C GLU A 722 -42.50 -1.87 4.84
N ASN A 723 -41.25 -1.58 4.48
CA ASN A 723 -40.86 -0.99 3.19
C ASN A 723 -40.62 -1.98 2.05
N GLY A 724 -40.63 -3.30 2.30
CA GLY A 724 -40.52 -4.34 1.27
C GLY A 724 -39.20 -5.11 1.24
N ALA A 725 -38.21 -4.77 2.08
CA ALA A 725 -37.00 -5.58 2.23
C ALA A 725 -37.30 -6.90 2.94
N ALA A 726 -36.54 -7.95 2.61
CA ALA A 726 -36.79 -9.29 3.11
C ALA A 726 -35.54 -9.93 3.74
N GLY A 727 -35.74 -10.56 4.90
CA GLY A 727 -34.70 -11.36 5.53
C GLY A 727 -34.64 -12.72 4.85
N GLN A 728 -33.44 -13.16 4.52
CA GLN A 728 -33.18 -14.39 3.81
C GLN A 728 -32.15 -15.23 4.55
N GLU A 729 -32.23 -16.55 4.39
CA GLU A 729 -31.22 -17.47 4.92
C GLU A 729 -29.89 -17.25 4.19
N THR A 730 -28.76 -17.53 4.85
CA THR A 730 -27.43 -17.44 4.22
C THR A 730 -27.41 -18.25 2.94
N SER A 731 -27.92 -19.48 2.97
CA SER A 731 -28.01 -20.35 1.78
C SER A 731 -28.81 -19.80 0.60
N TRP A 732 -29.74 -18.87 0.84
CA TRP A 732 -30.51 -18.19 -0.20
C TRP A 732 -29.75 -16.97 -0.73
N MET A 733 -29.20 -16.16 0.16
CA MET A 733 -28.29 -15.07 -0.21
C MET A 733 -27.08 -15.63 -0.97
N MET A 734 -26.75 -16.90 -0.77
CA MET A 734 -25.67 -17.56 -1.48
C MET A 734 -25.96 -17.98 -2.93
N GLN A 735 -27.03 -17.50 -3.58
CA GLN A 735 -27.39 -17.93 -4.94
C GLN A 735 -27.32 -16.76 -5.93
N PRO A 736 -26.46 -16.80 -6.98
CA PRO A 736 -26.31 -15.71 -7.94
C PRO A 736 -27.62 -15.33 -8.64
N ASP A 737 -28.48 -16.32 -8.90
CA ASP A 737 -29.77 -16.14 -9.57
C ASP A 737 -30.76 -15.25 -8.79
N ASN A 738 -30.48 -14.99 -7.50
CA ASN A 738 -31.29 -14.11 -6.67
C ASN A 738 -30.93 -12.63 -6.83
N TYR A 739 -29.84 -12.32 -7.53
CA TYR A 739 -29.33 -10.98 -7.77
C TYR A 739 -29.69 -10.49 -9.17
N THR A 740 -29.92 -9.19 -9.34
CA THR A 740 -30.12 -8.61 -10.68
C THR A 740 -28.79 -8.13 -11.27
N ASP A 741 -28.53 -8.38 -12.56
CA ASP A 741 -27.29 -8.11 -13.31
C ASP A 741 -27.00 -6.59 -13.56
N ALA A 742 -27.39 -5.72 -12.63
CA ALA A 742 -27.31 -4.26 -12.78
C ALA A 742 -26.02 -3.64 -12.22
N GLY A 743 -25.13 -4.44 -11.61
CA GLY A 743 -23.91 -3.91 -10.98
C GLY A 743 -23.12 -4.85 -10.09
N TRP A 744 -23.58 -6.09 -9.93
CA TRP A 744 -22.88 -7.14 -9.20
C TRP A 744 -21.91 -7.85 -10.12
N ASP A 745 -20.78 -8.26 -9.57
CA ASP A 745 -19.84 -9.11 -10.29
C ASP A 745 -20.26 -10.57 -10.18
N LEU A 746 -21.22 -10.98 -11.02
CA LEU A 746 -21.73 -12.36 -11.00
C LEU A 746 -20.72 -13.40 -11.50
N ASP A 747 -19.62 -12.93 -12.09
CA ASP A 747 -18.54 -13.77 -12.58
C ASP A 747 -17.52 -14.07 -11.47
N THR A 748 -17.37 -13.20 -10.45
CA THR A 748 -16.64 -13.46 -9.19
C THR A 748 -17.55 -13.79 -8.01
N ILE A 749 -18.84 -13.97 -8.26
CA ILE A 749 -19.82 -14.40 -7.26
C ILE A 749 -19.70 -15.91 -7.03
N TRP A 750 -19.42 -16.26 -5.77
CA TRP A 750 -18.93 -17.60 -5.33
C TRP A 750 -17.54 -17.93 -5.80
N ASP A 751 -16.71 -16.90 -5.92
CA ASP A 751 -15.29 -17.10 -6.13
C ASP A 751 -14.65 -17.75 -4.89
N LEU A 752 -14.50 -19.06 -5.02
CA LEU A 752 -13.69 -19.93 -4.19
C LEU A 752 -12.20 -19.79 -4.54
N SER A 753 -11.81 -18.88 -5.45
CA SER A 753 -10.46 -18.85 -6.03
C SER A 753 -10.18 -17.70 -7.05
N VAL A 754 -10.03 -16.44 -6.62
CA VAL A 754 -9.26 -15.41 -7.36
C VAL A 754 -8.46 -14.54 -6.40
N ILE A 755 -7.20 -14.94 -6.30
CA ILE A 755 -6.04 -14.08 -6.06
C ILE A 755 -5.77 -13.26 -7.33
N SER A 756 -5.28 -12.01 -7.13
CA SER A 756 -4.51 -11.14 -8.04
C SER A 756 -5.32 -10.04 -8.78
N VAL A 757 -5.02 -8.73 -8.76
CA VAL A 757 -3.94 -7.83 -8.25
C VAL A 757 -4.65 -6.44 -8.23
N ILE A 758 -4.52 -5.49 -7.29
CA ILE A 758 -3.34 -4.70 -6.90
C ILE A 758 -3.63 -3.91 -5.57
N ASN A 759 -2.75 -4.15 -4.58
CA ASN A 759 -2.23 -3.28 -3.49
C ASN A 759 -2.90 -3.17 -2.08
N TYR A 760 -2.30 -3.95 -1.15
CA TYR A 760 -2.20 -3.87 0.33
C TYR A 760 -3.51 -4.07 1.14
N ILE A 761 -3.65 -4.96 2.15
CA ILE A 761 -2.85 -5.18 3.38
C ILE A 761 -3.01 -6.63 3.95
N GLN A 762 -1.90 -7.23 4.40
CA GLN A 762 -1.66 -8.30 5.41
C GLN A 762 -2.53 -9.59 5.50
N MET A 763 -2.14 -10.63 4.74
CA MET A 763 -1.86 -12.00 5.18
C MET A 763 -0.65 -12.10 6.12
N ASP A 764 -0.79 -11.88 7.42
CA ASP A 764 0.38 -11.71 8.29
C ASP A 764 1.03 -13.03 8.79
N ALA A 765 1.58 -13.76 7.82
CA ALA A 765 2.66 -14.73 8.02
C ALA A 765 3.59 -14.83 6.79
N GLU A 766 3.92 -13.72 6.13
CA GLU A 766 5.02 -13.68 5.17
C GLU A 766 6.36 -13.56 5.90
N GLY A 767 7.26 -14.53 5.72
CA GLY A 767 8.61 -14.43 6.26
C GLY A 767 9.44 -13.40 5.51
N GLU A 768 9.68 -12.25 6.11
CA GLU A 768 10.52 -11.19 5.56
C GLU A 768 11.97 -11.35 6.06
N VAL A 769 12.90 -11.67 5.17
CA VAL A 769 14.31 -11.88 5.51
C VAL A 769 15.07 -10.57 5.51
N SER A 770 15.41 -10.11 6.71
CA SER A 770 16.10 -8.84 6.95
C SER A 770 17.62 -8.94 6.91
N SER A 771 18.18 -10.12 7.19
CA SER A 771 19.63 -10.35 7.19
C SER A 771 19.95 -11.83 7.05
N VAL A 772 21.10 -12.14 6.44
CA VAL A 772 21.64 -13.51 6.33
C VAL A 772 23.10 -13.52 6.79
N ALA A 773 23.49 -14.58 7.50
CA ALA A 773 24.86 -14.82 7.93
C ALA A 773 25.22 -16.29 7.76
N VAL A 774 26.48 -16.57 7.42
CA VAL A 774 27.02 -17.92 7.35
C VAL A 774 28.13 -18.08 8.38
N ILE A 775 28.03 -19.11 9.21
CA ILE A 775 29.11 -19.50 10.13
C ILE A 775 29.67 -20.87 9.74
N PRO A 776 30.99 -21.10 9.91
CA PRO A 776 31.55 -22.44 9.74
C PRO A 776 30.88 -23.40 10.71
N GLY A 777 30.32 -24.50 10.21
CA GLY A 777 29.55 -25.41 11.04
C GLY A 777 30.40 -26.21 12.01
N MET A 778 29.75 -26.73 13.04
CA MET A 778 30.39 -27.55 14.08
C MET A 778 31.06 -28.81 13.48
N PRO A 779 32.13 -29.34 14.11
CA PRO A 779 32.95 -30.44 13.57
C PRO A 779 32.19 -31.71 13.16
N ASP A 780 31.02 -31.93 13.75
CA ASP A 780 30.25 -33.16 13.63
C ASP A 780 29.38 -33.22 12.37
N ILE A 781 28.99 -32.08 11.79
CA ILE A 781 28.03 -32.00 10.66
C ILE A 781 28.73 -31.77 9.31
N LYS A 782 29.93 -31.17 9.29
CA LYS A 782 30.74 -30.89 8.09
C LYS A 782 30.02 -30.08 6.99
N GLU A 783 29.10 -29.20 7.38
CA GLU A 783 28.38 -28.26 6.50
C GLU A 783 28.37 -26.89 7.19
N ASP A 784 28.45 -25.80 6.43
CA ASP A 784 28.38 -24.45 6.99
C ASP A 784 26.93 -24.12 7.38
N GLU A 785 26.74 -23.40 8.49
CA GLU A 785 25.41 -23.07 9.00
C GLU A 785 24.96 -21.70 8.47
N VAL A 786 23.81 -21.68 7.79
CA VAL A 786 23.17 -20.46 7.28
C VAL A 786 22.10 -20.01 8.28
N TRP A 787 22.18 -18.76 8.70
CA TRP A 787 21.29 -18.13 9.66
C TRP A 787 20.60 -16.93 9.02
N CYS A 788 19.28 -16.82 9.21
CA CYS A 788 18.45 -15.77 8.68
C CYS A 788 17.70 -15.06 9.82
N ALA A 789 17.63 -13.74 9.77
CA ALA A 789 16.73 -12.96 10.61
C ALA A 789 15.42 -12.72 9.85
N VAL A 790 14.38 -13.46 10.21
CA VAL A 790 13.08 -13.49 9.52
C VAL A 790 12.04 -12.80 10.38
N LEU A 791 11.42 -11.73 9.87
CA LEU A 791 10.23 -11.15 10.49
C LEU A 791 9.02 -11.94 9.98
N ARG A 792 8.24 -12.51 10.89
CA ARG A 792 6.97 -13.17 10.58
C ARG A 792 5.91 -12.55 11.45
N ASN A 793 4.67 -12.60 11.02
CA ASN A 793 3.58 -12.34 11.93
C ASN A 793 2.95 -13.69 12.32
N VAL A 794 2.65 -13.82 13.62
CA VAL A 794 2.26 -15.07 14.27
C VAL A 794 1.14 -14.72 15.22
N GLY A 795 -0.08 -15.13 14.88
CA GLY A 795 -1.28 -14.81 15.66
C GLY A 795 -1.54 -13.31 15.80
N GLY A 796 -1.25 -12.52 14.74
CA GLY A 796 -1.46 -11.07 14.71
C GLY A 796 -0.38 -10.23 15.41
N THR A 797 0.72 -10.84 15.91
CA THR A 797 1.88 -10.11 16.43
C THR A 797 3.13 -10.26 15.54
N PRO A 798 3.71 -9.15 15.02
CA PRO A 798 4.98 -9.20 14.28
C PRO A 798 6.14 -9.62 15.19
N THR A 799 6.73 -10.77 14.91
CA THR A 799 7.79 -11.40 15.70
C THR A 799 9.01 -11.71 14.83
N ARG A 800 10.21 -11.30 15.29
CA ARG A 800 11.47 -11.60 14.59
C ARG A 800 12.06 -12.92 15.08
N PHE A 801 12.19 -13.86 14.16
CA PHE A 801 12.82 -15.15 14.35
C PHE A 801 14.28 -15.12 13.88
N ILE A 802 15.13 -15.85 14.59
CA ILE A 802 16.47 -16.19 14.13
C ILE A 802 16.43 -17.65 13.70
N GLU A 803 16.34 -17.86 12.39
CA GLU A 803 16.14 -19.17 11.78
C GLU A 803 17.45 -19.71 11.25
N ARG A 804 17.68 -21.01 11.43
CA ARG A 804 18.84 -21.71 10.89
C ARG A 804 18.37 -22.66 9.80
N MET A 805 18.94 -22.56 8.61
CA MET A 805 18.71 -23.54 7.57
C MET A 805 19.24 -24.90 8.02
N TRP A 806 18.41 -25.93 7.87
CA TRP A 806 18.82 -27.27 8.24
C TRP A 806 19.90 -27.81 7.29
N PRO A 807 20.88 -28.58 7.80
CA PRO A 807 21.89 -29.21 6.96
C PRO A 807 21.28 -30.05 5.83
N ARG A 808 21.79 -29.88 4.61
CA ARG A 808 21.38 -30.70 3.45
C ARG A 808 21.95 -32.11 3.54
N VAL A 809 22.95 -32.34 4.39
CA VAL A 809 23.48 -33.68 4.69
C VAL A 809 22.66 -34.35 5.80
N PHE A 810 21.81 -35.32 5.42
CA PHE A 810 21.02 -36.13 6.35
C PHE A 810 21.33 -37.63 6.22
N PRO A 811 21.41 -38.40 7.34
CA PRO A 811 21.72 -39.83 7.34
C PRO A 811 20.62 -40.71 6.73
N THR A 812 19.35 -40.43 7.05
CA THR A 812 18.20 -41.22 6.60
C THR A 812 17.05 -40.32 6.14
N GLN A 813 16.08 -40.87 5.40
CA GLN A 813 14.87 -40.16 4.98
C GLN A 813 14.04 -39.63 6.17
N SER A 814 14.07 -40.33 7.31
CA SER A 814 13.42 -39.87 8.55
C SER A 814 14.07 -38.64 9.19
N ASP A 815 15.27 -38.25 8.72
CA ASP A 815 16.01 -37.06 9.18
C ASP A 815 15.80 -35.84 8.25
N CYS A 816 15.02 -35.98 7.17
CA CYS A 816 14.74 -34.88 6.24
C CYS A 816 13.91 -33.79 6.92
N ARG A 817 14.33 -32.52 6.79
CA ARG A 817 13.73 -31.33 7.44
C ARG A 817 13.45 -30.23 6.40
N PHE A 818 12.61 -30.53 5.42
CA PHE A 818 12.24 -29.58 4.35
C PHE A 818 10.89 -28.92 4.67
N VAL A 819 10.89 -28.11 5.72
CA VAL A 819 9.75 -27.30 6.20
C VAL A 819 10.29 -25.98 6.73
N ASP A 820 9.49 -24.91 6.66
CA ASP A 820 9.86 -23.60 7.18
C ASP A 820 9.32 -23.41 8.60
N CYS A 821 10.04 -22.64 9.44
CA CYS A 821 9.67 -22.37 10.83
C CYS A 821 9.36 -23.64 11.68
N GLY A 822 9.97 -24.77 11.30
CA GLY A 822 9.54 -26.08 11.78
C GLY A 822 10.08 -26.49 13.16
N VAL A 823 9.31 -27.36 13.82
CA VAL A 823 9.69 -28.09 15.04
C VAL A 823 10.05 -29.52 14.68
N PHE A 824 11.07 -30.04 15.35
CA PHE A 824 11.57 -31.39 15.15
C PHE A 824 11.46 -32.20 16.44
N TYR A 825 10.72 -33.30 16.35
CA TYR A 825 10.61 -34.30 17.41
C TYR A 825 11.54 -35.48 17.11
N ASP A 826 12.34 -35.88 18.09
CA ASP A 826 13.18 -37.08 18.06
C ASP A 826 13.12 -37.74 19.45
N GLY A 827 12.37 -38.83 19.57
CA GLY A 827 12.08 -39.47 20.85
C GLY A 827 11.29 -40.76 20.75
N GLU A 828 10.70 -41.19 21.87
CA GLU A 828 9.83 -42.37 21.91
C GLU A 828 8.60 -42.17 20.99
N PRO A 829 8.05 -43.23 20.38
CA PRO A 829 6.90 -43.09 19.48
C PRO A 829 5.73 -42.32 20.12
N ALA A 830 5.37 -41.17 19.55
CA ALA A 830 4.31 -40.30 20.05
C ALA A 830 3.28 -40.01 18.95
N THR A 831 2.02 -39.87 19.35
CA THR A 831 0.92 -39.43 18.47
C THR A 831 0.63 -37.94 18.59
N VAL A 832 1.03 -37.28 19.68
CA VAL A 832 0.83 -35.85 19.87
C VAL A 832 2.18 -35.16 19.81
N ILE A 833 2.33 -34.22 18.87
CA ILE A 833 3.55 -33.43 18.69
C ILE A 833 3.24 -32.01 19.14
N SER A 834 3.79 -31.62 20.28
CA SER A 834 3.61 -30.31 20.91
C SER A 834 4.80 -29.38 20.68
N GLY A 835 4.67 -28.10 21.02
CA GLY A 835 5.74 -27.09 20.89
C GLY A 835 5.62 -26.24 19.64
N LEU A 836 4.45 -26.29 18.99
CA LEU A 836 4.09 -25.56 17.77
C LEU A 836 3.28 -24.29 18.12
N SER A 837 3.41 -23.75 19.34
CA SER A 837 2.61 -22.59 19.76
C SER A 837 2.80 -21.37 18.86
N HIS A 838 3.97 -21.23 18.24
CA HIS A 838 4.27 -20.17 17.26
C HIS A 838 3.71 -20.44 15.86
N LEU A 839 3.03 -21.57 15.65
CA LEU A 839 2.33 -21.91 14.41
C LEU A 839 0.85 -22.17 14.67
N ASN A 840 0.31 -21.77 15.83
CA ASN A 840 -1.09 -22.03 16.18
C ASN A 840 -2.03 -21.37 15.15
N GLY A 841 -2.98 -22.14 14.64
CA GLY A 841 -3.87 -21.72 13.54
C GLY A 841 -3.28 -21.84 12.13
N GLN A 842 -2.01 -22.23 11.98
CA GLN A 842 -1.35 -22.37 10.67
C GLN A 842 -1.44 -23.81 10.15
N PRO A 843 -1.60 -24.01 8.83
CA PRO A 843 -1.45 -25.31 8.19
C PRO A 843 0.03 -25.72 8.17
N VAL A 844 0.31 -26.96 8.55
CA VAL A 844 1.68 -27.48 8.63
C VAL A 844 1.83 -28.77 7.85
N SER A 845 2.93 -28.87 7.10
CA SER A 845 3.36 -30.11 6.46
C SER A 845 4.12 -31.00 7.42
N ILE A 846 3.88 -32.31 7.29
CA ILE A 846 4.32 -33.30 8.27
C ILE A 846 5.11 -34.41 7.58
N LEU A 847 6.34 -34.62 8.06
CA LEU A 847 7.13 -35.81 7.76
C LEU A 847 7.35 -36.60 9.06
N ALA A 848 6.83 -37.84 9.12
CA ALA A 848 6.95 -38.70 10.30
C ALA A 848 7.55 -40.08 9.93
N ASP A 849 8.65 -40.45 10.58
CA ASP A 849 9.45 -41.66 10.33
C ASP A 849 9.77 -41.91 8.84
N GLY A 850 9.94 -40.83 8.08
CA GLY A 850 10.25 -40.83 6.64
C GLY A 850 9.03 -40.96 5.72
N ALA A 851 7.82 -41.05 6.25
CA ALA A 851 6.58 -40.97 5.48
C ALA A 851 5.97 -39.56 5.56
N VAL A 852 5.43 -39.10 4.45
CA VAL A 852 4.65 -37.85 4.41
C VAL A 852 3.24 -38.16 4.92
N PHE A 853 2.74 -37.31 5.81
CA PHE A 853 1.37 -37.36 6.30
C PHE A 853 0.59 -36.20 5.68
N ASP A 854 -0.74 -36.29 5.73
CA ASP A 854 -1.60 -35.19 5.32
C ASP A 854 -1.33 -33.96 6.20
N ASP A 855 -1.39 -32.78 5.60
CA ASP A 855 -1.20 -31.52 6.30
C ASP A 855 -2.26 -31.38 7.40
N GLN A 856 -1.89 -30.77 8.53
CA GLN A 856 -2.80 -30.51 9.65
C GLN A 856 -2.70 -29.05 10.08
N THR A 857 -3.77 -28.51 10.64
CA THR A 857 -3.75 -27.20 11.30
C THR A 857 -3.33 -27.36 12.76
N VAL A 858 -2.38 -26.54 13.21
CA VAL A 858 -1.94 -26.56 14.61
C VAL A 858 -3.04 -26.00 15.51
N THR A 859 -3.42 -26.74 16.56
CA THR A 859 -4.39 -26.31 17.58
C THR A 859 -3.75 -26.45 18.97
N ASP A 860 -3.93 -25.44 19.83
CA ASP A 860 -3.31 -25.34 21.16
C ASP A 860 -1.79 -25.62 21.16
N GLY A 861 -1.10 -25.24 20.08
CA GLY A 861 0.33 -25.46 19.90
C GLY A 861 0.75 -26.92 19.71
N ALA A 862 -0.14 -27.78 19.22
CA ALA A 862 0.15 -29.18 18.91
C ALA A 862 -0.59 -29.70 17.66
N ILE A 863 -0.12 -30.84 17.14
CA ILE A 863 -0.79 -31.66 16.12
C ILE A 863 -0.94 -33.11 16.60
N THR A 864 -1.86 -33.87 16.00
CA THR A 864 -2.10 -35.28 16.34
C THR A 864 -1.95 -36.20 15.13
N LEU A 865 -0.89 -37.01 15.14
CA LEU A 865 -0.61 -38.01 14.13
C LEU A 865 -1.55 -39.23 14.26
N PRO A 866 -2.04 -39.77 13.13
CA PRO A 866 -2.89 -40.97 13.15
C PRO A 866 -2.10 -42.24 13.52
N LYS A 867 -0.76 -42.20 13.48
CA LYS A 867 0.13 -43.28 13.90
C LYS A 867 1.29 -42.69 14.70
N ALA A 868 1.65 -43.36 15.80
CA ALA A 868 2.78 -42.95 16.62
C ALA A 868 4.09 -43.03 15.81
N ALA A 869 4.89 -41.96 15.87
CA ALA A 869 6.17 -41.85 15.16
C ALA A 869 7.29 -41.40 16.10
N SER A 870 8.52 -41.82 15.81
CA SER A 870 9.69 -41.52 16.66
C SER A 870 10.42 -40.25 16.21
N LYS A 871 10.44 -39.99 14.90
CA LYS A 871 11.03 -38.80 14.29
C LYS A 871 9.97 -38.05 13.50
N VAL A 872 9.73 -36.80 13.86
CA VAL A 872 8.73 -35.96 13.18
C VAL A 872 9.30 -34.59 12.87
N ALA A 873 9.12 -34.14 11.63
CA ALA A 873 9.33 -32.77 11.21
C ALA A 873 7.97 -32.15 10.89
N VAL A 874 7.66 -31.02 11.53
CA VAL A 874 6.40 -30.30 11.37
C VAL A 874 6.73 -28.83 11.18
N GLY A 875 6.19 -28.19 10.15
CA GLY A 875 6.40 -26.77 9.92
C GLY A 875 5.59 -26.28 8.72
N LEU A 876 5.78 -25.02 8.36
CA LEU A 876 5.13 -24.45 7.19
C LEU A 876 5.59 -25.20 5.91
N PRO A 877 4.68 -25.44 4.96
CA PRO A 877 5.00 -26.14 3.71
C PRO A 877 6.12 -25.46 2.91
N TYR A 878 7.12 -26.24 2.49
CA TYR A 878 8.19 -25.80 1.58
C TYR A 878 7.85 -26.18 0.14
N ARG A 879 7.69 -25.18 -0.73
CA ARG A 879 7.37 -25.36 -2.15
C ARG A 879 8.54 -24.92 -3.02
N TYR A 880 8.88 -25.71 -4.03
CA TYR A 880 9.95 -25.39 -4.98
C TYR A 880 9.46 -25.45 -6.41
N ARG A 881 9.93 -24.51 -7.23
CA ARG A 881 9.68 -24.44 -8.68
C ARG A 881 10.99 -24.19 -9.40
N LEU A 882 11.32 -25.06 -10.35
CA LEU A 882 12.44 -24.89 -11.26
C LEU A 882 11.93 -24.67 -12.67
N GLN A 883 12.33 -23.54 -13.25
CA GLN A 883 12.12 -23.20 -14.65
C GLN A 883 13.49 -22.96 -15.29
N PRO A 884 13.99 -23.87 -16.16
CA PRO A 884 15.25 -23.67 -16.83
C PRO A 884 15.13 -22.57 -17.89
N MET A 885 16.25 -21.91 -18.20
CA MET A 885 16.32 -21.04 -19.36
C MET A 885 16.03 -21.83 -20.65
N ARG A 886 15.66 -21.12 -21.73
CA ARG A 886 15.43 -21.74 -23.03
C ARG A 886 16.61 -22.63 -23.41
N ILE A 887 16.33 -23.93 -23.59
CA ILE A 887 17.37 -24.92 -23.87
C ILE A 887 17.90 -24.65 -25.28
N ASP A 888 19.16 -24.18 -25.37
CA ASP A 888 19.83 -24.03 -26.63
C ASP A 888 20.45 -25.37 -27.07
N VAL A 889 20.19 -25.75 -28.32
CA VAL A 889 20.66 -27.00 -28.91
C VAL A 889 21.35 -26.59 -30.18
N SER A 890 22.68 -26.66 -30.19
CA SER A 890 23.44 -26.29 -31.39
C SER A 890 23.25 -27.39 -32.45
N ALA A 891 22.25 -27.21 -33.31
CA ALA A 891 22.21 -27.95 -34.57
C ALA A 891 23.44 -27.50 -35.38
N GLY A 892 24.17 -28.43 -35.99
CA GLY A 892 25.32 -28.12 -36.86
C GLY A 892 24.99 -27.34 -38.15
N LYS A 893 23.86 -26.62 -38.21
CA LYS A 893 23.39 -25.78 -39.31
C LYS A 893 22.62 -24.56 -38.76
N GLY A 894 23.27 -23.40 -38.68
CA GLY A 894 22.61 -22.09 -38.51
C GLY A 894 21.99 -21.83 -37.13
N GLY A 895 21.75 -20.55 -36.80
CA GLY A 895 21.30 -20.11 -35.48
C GLY A 895 19.97 -20.74 -35.05
N SER A 896 20.00 -21.45 -33.93
CA SER A 896 18.89 -22.17 -33.28
C SER A 896 17.84 -21.27 -32.62
N HIS A 897 18.02 -19.94 -32.63
CA HIS A 897 17.18 -18.98 -31.91
C HIS A 897 15.74 -18.86 -32.46
N THR A 898 15.49 -19.16 -33.73
CA THR A 898 14.17 -18.97 -34.38
C THR A 898 13.41 -20.26 -34.69
N MET A 899 13.96 -21.44 -34.37
CA MET A 899 13.30 -22.71 -34.67
C MET A 899 12.45 -23.20 -33.49
N VAL A 900 11.24 -23.67 -33.79
CA VAL A 900 10.37 -24.40 -32.85
C VAL A 900 11.00 -25.78 -32.62
N LYS A 901 11.22 -26.15 -31.36
CA LYS A 901 11.84 -27.43 -31.00
C LYS A 901 10.77 -28.36 -30.42
N LYS A 902 10.57 -29.53 -31.03
CA LYS A 902 9.75 -30.58 -30.44
C LYS A 902 10.66 -31.49 -29.60
N ILE A 903 10.51 -31.45 -28.29
CA ILE A 903 11.18 -32.40 -27.38
C ILE A 903 10.12 -33.42 -27.00
N GLY A 904 10.15 -34.61 -27.61
CA GLY A 904 9.21 -35.69 -27.27
C GLY A 904 9.61 -36.48 -26.02
N ARG A 905 10.87 -36.33 -25.58
CA ARG A 905 11.46 -37.13 -24.51
C ARG A 905 12.63 -36.39 -23.85
N PHE A 906 12.71 -36.45 -22.53
CA PHE A 906 13.86 -35.92 -21.80
C PHE A 906 14.17 -36.76 -20.57
N PHE A 907 15.42 -36.68 -20.12
CA PHE A 907 15.93 -37.37 -18.96
C PHE A 907 16.25 -36.35 -17.87
N ILE A 908 15.76 -36.59 -16.66
CA ILE A 908 16.17 -35.83 -15.47
C ILE A 908 17.00 -36.74 -14.58
N SER A 909 18.22 -36.29 -14.25
CA SER A 909 19.08 -36.93 -13.27
C SER A 909 18.80 -36.36 -11.89
N PHE A 910 18.23 -37.17 -11.01
CA PHE A 910 17.91 -36.83 -9.63
C PHE A 910 18.96 -37.38 -8.64
N PHE A 911 19.12 -36.70 -7.51
CA PHE A 911 19.92 -37.17 -6.38
C PHE A 911 19.11 -37.08 -5.10
N LYS A 912 18.89 -38.22 -4.44
CA LYS A 912 18.10 -38.32 -3.20
C LYS A 912 16.78 -37.52 -3.25
N THR A 913 16.03 -37.62 -4.35
CA THR A 913 14.78 -36.86 -4.55
C THR A 913 13.54 -37.74 -4.38
N LEU A 914 12.46 -37.15 -3.86
CA LEU A 914 11.14 -37.77 -3.86
C LEU A 914 10.04 -36.69 -3.90
N GLY A 915 8.92 -36.98 -4.57
CA GLY A 915 7.71 -36.13 -4.52
C GLY A 915 7.66 -34.98 -5.53
N SER A 916 8.59 -34.90 -6.50
CA SER A 916 8.55 -33.91 -7.57
C SER A 916 7.60 -34.31 -8.71
N ARG A 917 7.07 -33.29 -9.42
CA ARG A 917 6.24 -33.38 -10.62
C ARG A 917 6.94 -32.62 -11.76
N TYR A 918 6.64 -32.97 -13.02
CA TYR A 918 7.23 -32.32 -14.20
C TYR A 918 6.18 -31.97 -15.25
N GLY A 919 6.37 -30.92 -16.04
CA GLY A 919 5.42 -30.59 -17.10
C GLY A 919 5.60 -29.20 -17.69
N ILE A 920 4.50 -28.63 -18.16
CA ILE A 920 4.32 -27.20 -18.47
C ILE A 920 3.23 -26.66 -17.54
N GLU A 921 3.07 -25.33 -17.45
CA GLU A 921 2.15 -24.67 -16.50
C GLU A 921 0.78 -25.34 -16.44
N ASN A 922 0.19 -25.64 -17.60
CA ASN A 922 -1.18 -26.14 -17.71
C ASN A 922 -1.26 -27.68 -17.78
N ASN A 923 -0.14 -28.39 -17.66
CA ASN A 923 -0.11 -29.84 -17.82
C ASN A 923 1.10 -30.45 -17.10
N MET A 924 0.89 -30.74 -15.81
CA MET A 924 1.87 -31.33 -14.90
C MET A 924 1.63 -32.84 -14.72
N TYR A 925 2.70 -33.61 -14.89
CA TYR A 925 2.75 -35.06 -14.78
C TYR A 925 3.47 -35.49 -13.49
N ASP A 926 2.92 -36.50 -12.83
CA ASP A 926 3.58 -37.12 -11.69
C ASP A 926 4.72 -38.02 -12.13
N ILE A 927 5.84 -37.95 -11.41
CA ILE A 927 6.95 -38.89 -11.60
C ILE A 927 6.60 -40.15 -10.81
N ASN A 928 6.62 -41.32 -11.48
CA ASN A 928 6.50 -42.58 -10.76
C ASN A 928 7.78 -42.84 -9.95
N TRP A 929 7.69 -42.68 -8.63
CA TRP A 929 8.80 -42.88 -7.69
C TRP A 929 8.93 -44.32 -7.16
N ARG A 930 7.86 -45.13 -7.22
CA ARG A 930 7.86 -46.50 -6.68
C ARG A 930 8.35 -47.52 -7.71
N ASN A 931 9.00 -48.58 -7.21
CA ASN A 931 9.21 -49.82 -7.96
C ASN A 931 8.08 -50.81 -7.60
N GLU A 932 7.71 -51.71 -8.52
CA GLU A 932 6.53 -52.58 -8.42
C GLU A 932 6.53 -53.57 -7.21
N GLU A 933 7.64 -53.68 -6.46
CA GLU A 933 7.85 -54.70 -5.43
C GLU A 933 7.60 -54.22 -3.98
N ASP A 934 7.34 -52.93 -3.72
CA ASP A 934 7.29 -52.34 -2.36
C ASP A 934 5.95 -51.62 -2.04
N TYR A 935 4.95 -52.36 -1.56
CA TYR A 935 3.62 -51.80 -1.26
C TYR A 935 3.47 -51.28 0.20
N ASP A 936 4.09 -51.95 1.18
CA ASP A 936 3.88 -51.71 2.63
C ASP A 936 4.91 -50.77 3.30
N SER A 937 5.84 -50.17 2.54
CA SER A 937 6.85 -49.23 3.04
C SER A 937 6.80 -47.88 2.32
N PRO A 938 7.20 -46.77 2.98
CA PRO A 938 7.33 -45.48 2.30
C PRO A 938 8.33 -45.59 1.14
N PRO A 939 8.09 -44.91 -0.01
CA PRO A 939 9.03 -44.91 -1.13
C PRO A 939 10.39 -44.39 -0.67
N ALA A 940 11.46 -45.08 -1.06
CA ALA A 940 12.82 -44.62 -0.79
C ALA A 940 13.20 -43.45 -1.70
N LEU A 941 14.05 -42.53 -1.19
CA LEU A 941 14.62 -41.45 -2.00
C LEU A 941 15.32 -41.99 -3.25
N PHE A 942 14.97 -41.45 -4.42
CA PHE A 942 15.49 -41.92 -5.70
C PHE A 942 16.81 -41.22 -6.07
N THR A 943 17.77 -41.99 -6.58
CA THR A 943 19.01 -41.49 -7.19
C THR A 943 19.27 -42.21 -8.50
N GLY A 944 19.39 -41.44 -9.58
CA GLY A 944 19.52 -42.00 -10.93
C GLY A 944 18.85 -41.10 -11.96
N GLU A 945 18.65 -41.65 -13.14
CA GLU A 945 17.98 -40.96 -14.25
C GLU A 945 16.55 -41.48 -14.39
N LYS A 946 15.60 -40.56 -14.53
CA LYS A 946 14.22 -40.87 -14.91
C LYS A 946 14.02 -40.52 -16.38
N ASP A 947 13.48 -41.48 -17.10
CA ASP A 947 13.05 -41.34 -18.48
C ASP A 947 11.62 -40.80 -18.50
N LEU A 948 11.44 -39.57 -18.99
CA LEU A 948 10.18 -38.85 -18.93
C LEU A 948 9.73 -38.51 -20.35
N ASN A 949 8.51 -38.93 -20.68
CA ASN A 949 7.87 -38.62 -21.96
C ASN A 949 7.05 -37.35 -21.82
N PHE A 950 6.98 -36.57 -22.90
CA PHE A 950 6.24 -35.32 -22.95
C PHE A 950 5.57 -35.16 -24.31
N ASP A 951 4.24 -35.11 -24.33
CA ASP A 951 3.44 -35.14 -25.57
C ASP A 951 3.24 -33.76 -26.23
N GLY A 952 3.65 -32.67 -25.56
CA GLY A 952 3.56 -31.29 -26.06
C GLY A 952 4.85 -30.82 -26.74
N GLY A 953 4.76 -30.23 -27.93
CA GLY A 953 5.90 -29.48 -28.48
C GLY A 953 6.17 -28.23 -27.65
N PHE A 954 7.42 -27.76 -27.59
CA PHE A 954 7.76 -26.53 -26.89
C PHE A 954 7.66 -25.33 -27.85
N SER A 955 6.77 -24.38 -27.55
CA SER A 955 6.88 -23.01 -28.08
C SER A 955 7.94 -22.25 -27.26
N PRO A 956 8.60 -21.21 -27.80
CA PRO A 956 9.33 -20.23 -26.97
C PRO A 956 8.52 -19.68 -25.78
N ASP A 957 7.19 -19.79 -25.85
CA ASP A 957 6.24 -19.27 -24.86
C ASP A 957 5.90 -20.26 -23.73
N ASP A 958 6.22 -21.56 -23.85
CA ASP A 958 5.82 -22.61 -22.89
C ASP A 958 7.04 -23.40 -22.35
N PRO A 959 7.66 -23.03 -21.21
CA PRO A 959 8.88 -23.68 -20.69
C PRO A 959 8.62 -24.96 -19.87
N ILE A 960 9.60 -25.86 -19.79
CA ILE A 960 9.57 -27.03 -18.87
C ILE A 960 9.55 -26.54 -17.41
N LEU A 961 8.68 -27.12 -16.60
CA LEU A 961 8.58 -26.87 -15.16
C LEU A 961 8.83 -28.15 -14.37
N ILE A 962 9.54 -28.02 -13.26
CA ILE A 962 9.67 -29.06 -12.25
C ILE A 962 9.26 -28.44 -10.92
N THR A 963 8.28 -29.04 -10.24
CA THR A 963 7.70 -28.49 -9.01
C THR A 963 7.56 -29.56 -7.94
N GLY A 964 7.40 -29.14 -6.68
CA GLY A 964 7.01 -30.01 -5.59
C GLY A 964 6.65 -29.23 -4.33
N GLU A 965 5.85 -29.88 -3.48
CA GLU A 965 5.18 -29.29 -2.32
C GLU A 965 5.33 -30.14 -1.04
N LYS A 966 5.81 -31.38 -1.18
CA LYS A 966 5.94 -32.29 -0.04
C LYS A 966 7.20 -31.95 0.77
N PRO A 967 7.24 -32.23 2.09
CA PRO A 967 8.40 -31.96 2.95
C PRO A 967 9.56 -32.94 2.71
N LEU A 968 9.99 -33.05 1.47
CA LEU A 968 10.95 -34.01 0.94
C LEU A 968 12.01 -33.29 0.08
N PRO A 969 13.25 -33.82 0.04
CA PRO A 969 14.33 -33.25 -0.76
C PRO A 969 14.03 -33.32 -2.27
N CYS A 970 14.51 -32.29 -2.99
CA CYS A 970 14.68 -32.33 -4.44
C CYS A 970 16.06 -31.81 -4.83
N THR A 971 16.87 -32.66 -5.45
CA THR A 971 18.14 -32.26 -6.06
C THR A 971 18.20 -32.75 -7.50
N ILE A 972 18.31 -31.80 -8.43
CA ILE A 972 18.41 -32.06 -9.86
C ILE A 972 19.85 -31.84 -10.28
N ARG A 973 20.48 -32.86 -10.86
CA ARG A 973 21.88 -32.82 -11.32
C ARG A 973 22.02 -32.43 -12.79
N ALA A 974 21.06 -32.85 -13.62
CA ALA A 974 21.08 -32.58 -15.04
C ALA A 974 19.68 -32.75 -15.64
N ILE A 975 19.38 -31.94 -16.65
CA ILE A 975 18.24 -32.11 -17.56
C ILE A 975 18.83 -32.34 -18.94
N ILE A 976 18.52 -33.49 -19.54
CA ILE A 976 19.06 -33.93 -20.84
C ILE A 976 17.87 -34.09 -21.78
N VAL A 977 17.82 -33.31 -22.85
CA VAL A 977 16.70 -33.36 -23.80
C VAL A 977 17.08 -34.18 -25.04
N ASP A 978 16.15 -35.01 -25.52
CA ASP A 978 16.25 -35.70 -26.79
C ASP A 978 15.45 -34.90 -27.83
N THR A 979 16.14 -34.28 -28.79
CA THR A 979 15.50 -33.39 -29.79
C THR A 979 15.55 -33.99 -31.18
N ASP A 980 14.38 -34.15 -31.79
CA ASP A 980 14.24 -34.35 -33.23
C ASP A 980 14.02 -32.98 -33.90
N PHE A 981 14.84 -32.65 -34.90
CA PHE A 981 14.62 -31.46 -35.72
C PHE A 981 13.60 -31.77 -36.82
N VAL A 982 12.50 -31.00 -36.87
CA VAL A 982 11.54 -31.04 -37.97
C VAL A 982 11.93 -29.96 -38.98
N ASP A 983 12.14 -30.34 -40.24
CA ASP A 983 12.46 -29.44 -41.36
C ASP A 983 11.33 -28.45 -41.69
#